data_AF-A0A7S4QK41-F1
#
_entry.id   AF-A0A7S4QK41-F1
#
_cell.length_a   1.000
_cell.length_b   1.000
_cell.length_c   1.000
_cell.angle_alpha   90.00
_cell.angle_beta   90.00
_cell.angle_gamma   90.00
#
_symmetry.space_group_name_H-M   'P 1'
#
loop_
_entity.id
_entity.type
_entity.pdbx_description
1 polymer ?
#
loop_
_entity_poly.entity_id
_entity_poly.type
_entity_poly.pdbx_seq_one_letter_code
_entity_poly.pdbx_strand_id
1 'polypeptide(L)'
;QIGLRIFIPSGPLASAMSGRFHRKRSGCCPDWRYRPRQRLALKLLGLAGISGVLLQGGAARLLDVAFFRHMSTWLSEPSVGQAAVSARDRSPPPPPPQPGGECRYQSPLPGGARPGKACIPGVAVWPYLFATPWRAALGERILAAAGGDVAKSRCSGFHQNSSYLFCRKVMETPGSVGLSFGIGKRDLWSETLSNRFMTPTRLFDCTTNLGESPTLAGQVPNGSSVSACESRAGACYVVPYKAVRTCLLPAATVRPQDRSLEQHLHEFGTLSTHVRLRGSGLEWPILARFLECDVILDKVRTLDLDLTFGLQEPQSADFEQKVLTEQVEIFEQLMDRFRVVGSTLESLRQAWHPEQECGQGLCNEPSIHSGNGMSLERFSISLVHRDLVSPDPDFPRLPPPQTRCEYDKSPTSCRAGVPCIPPVPIWPYATRTEWRGDLGDRLLAALTPGVTMEDCEGIETFDNEAWCLIATKGPAQVGISYGIEARDLWSEHLSNKFGVPVRLYDCFANPRASPPMSGLAPKGAKACPNAEKPCYITPYQAFPVCLRGEQEAEVDVGGRRFETLRQHLEQQVHESTHLKMSIEGAEWPVLQDLLACKAMLEKVRTLHVEFHMGFFTEWLPERERLERRVRMIERFTRHFYVVGSTVEYFRQSWKPESDCPKQTCVEPVLHTGGGFALERFVVSYVHKKLVLRTAVPKPTPAAGDGGDQPPAAGGFPPAWIAKPPVTSAQREDSERPAASAQAGGPKSGALCEYGKNDGARPGVPCLPPARRWPYMKNTSWRVSLGERAVAAATPDLTEEDCEGFVVFDDQVWCSRAMRAADGGVIRGLSYGIGRRDPWSERLANLFGVPTRLYDCLNPEEGPSLLDHPAMNGTGGCALTRKPCYEVPYQAYRICLGPVDASIGKMRMESLLFHLRERGRSSTHVKVDVEGGEWQTLERLLASRDDQAKIRTLSVKFHMGFTEDGTQQFDRRLVEKQVSMMESLRPTFRPTGSTLEYFRQGWSPEGNCPQSNCKEPLLHTAGGFGLHQFTVNYVHSDIVPYKPGSAWAPLGQVPSKRRAPPPPRRQDTQGPRSPRRGQRWRRLGRPPASAGGEVSAKTV
;
A
#
# COMPACT_ATOMS: atom_id res chain seq x y z
N GLN A 1 -31.79 35.70 -40.33
CA GLN A 1 -31.16 36.75 -41.13
C GLN A 1 -29.90 36.15 -41.76
N ILE A 2 -29.85 36.12 -43.11
CA ILE A 2 -28.74 36.56 -43.99
C ILE A 2 -27.33 36.49 -43.35
N GLY A 3 -26.32 35.76 -43.82
CA GLY A 3 -25.80 35.48 -45.18
C GLY A 3 -24.25 35.55 -45.05
N LEU A 4 -23.36 34.98 -45.89
CA LEU A 4 -23.43 34.48 -47.26
C LEU A 4 -22.31 33.42 -47.46
N ARG A 5 -22.44 32.52 -48.45
CA ARG A 5 -21.30 31.72 -48.99
C ARG A 5 -20.71 32.43 -50.22
N ILE A 6 -19.39 32.34 -50.42
CA ILE A 6 -18.72 32.51 -51.73
C ILE A 6 -17.71 31.36 -51.90
N PHE A 7 -17.47 30.93 -53.14
CA PHE A 7 -16.82 29.66 -53.51
C PHE A 7 -15.95 29.87 -54.77
N ILE A 8 -14.94 29.01 -54.99
CA ILE A 8 -14.09 28.80 -56.22
C ILE A 8 -13.24 29.99 -56.75
N PRO A 9 -12.19 29.77 -57.60
CA PRO A 9 -11.51 28.51 -57.99
C PRO A 9 -9.95 28.52 -57.96
N SER A 10 -9.40 27.35 -58.29
CA SER A 10 -7.99 26.97 -58.51
C SER A 10 -7.20 27.67 -59.65
N GLY A 11 -5.87 27.78 -59.52
CA GLY A 11 -4.92 28.05 -60.62
C GLY A 11 -3.43 27.98 -60.20
N PRO A 12 -2.44 27.64 -61.08
CA PRO A 12 -1.13 27.11 -60.65
C PRO A 12 0.12 27.95 -61.06
N LEU A 13 1.32 27.37 -60.85
CA LEU A 13 2.70 27.83 -61.22
C LEU A 13 3.35 28.85 -60.26
N ALA A 14 4.67 29.00 -60.15
CA ALA A 14 5.82 28.09 -60.31
C ALA A 14 7.10 28.76 -59.73
N SER A 15 8.11 27.95 -59.41
CA SER A 15 9.57 28.24 -59.34
C SER A 15 10.12 29.69 -59.23
N ALA A 16 10.97 29.89 -58.21
CA ALA A 16 12.42 30.19 -58.33
C ALA A 16 12.99 31.38 -57.51
N MET A 17 14.28 31.24 -57.19
CA MET A 17 15.27 32.27 -56.79
C MET A 17 15.00 33.08 -55.51
N SER A 18 15.73 32.83 -54.41
CA SER A 18 17.14 33.22 -54.15
C SER A 18 17.35 34.73 -53.98
N GLY A 19 17.63 35.17 -52.75
CA GLY A 19 17.97 36.57 -52.45
C GLY A 19 18.64 36.73 -51.08
N ARG A 20 19.97 36.78 -51.05
CA ARG A 20 20.72 37.28 -49.88
C ARG A 20 20.54 38.80 -49.82
N PHE A 21 20.33 39.37 -48.64
CA PHE A 21 20.78 40.75 -48.37
C PHE A 21 21.32 40.89 -46.93
N HIS A 22 22.13 41.93 -46.74
CA HIS A 22 23.16 42.00 -45.69
C HIS A 22 23.28 43.46 -45.21
N ARG A 23 23.56 43.68 -43.91
CA ARG A 23 23.92 44.98 -43.26
C ARG A 23 22.77 46.02 -43.17
N LYS A 24 22.75 47.02 -42.27
CA LYS A 24 23.67 47.52 -41.19
C LYS A 24 22.90 48.50 -40.26
N ARG A 25 23.29 48.58 -38.95
CA ARG A 25 23.43 49.78 -38.03
C ARG A 25 22.29 50.87 -37.97
N SER A 26 22.06 51.67 -36.91
CA SER A 26 22.87 52.12 -35.74
C SER A 26 22.04 52.91 -34.69
N GLY A 27 22.56 53.01 -33.44
CA GLY A 27 22.29 54.11 -32.46
C GLY A 27 21.19 53.85 -31.41
N CYS A 28 21.20 54.39 -30.18
CA CYS A 28 22.19 55.16 -29.39
C CYS A 28 21.89 55.03 -27.86
N CYS A 29 22.86 55.35 -26.98
CA CYS A 29 22.71 55.40 -25.50
C CYS A 29 22.15 56.77 -25.00
N PRO A 30 21.77 56.95 -23.71
CA PRO A 30 22.67 57.04 -22.52
C PRO A 30 22.21 56.15 -21.33
N ASP A 31 22.97 55.71 -20.32
CA ASP A 31 24.18 56.16 -19.57
C ASP A 31 23.92 57.16 -18.40
N TRP A 32 23.95 56.66 -17.14
CA TRP A 32 24.12 57.41 -15.88
C TRP A 32 24.88 56.54 -14.85
N ARG A 33 25.75 57.15 -14.03
CA ARG A 33 26.75 56.46 -13.16
C ARG A 33 26.66 56.85 -11.67
N TYR A 34 27.17 55.94 -10.80
CA TYR A 34 27.92 56.22 -9.55
C TYR A 34 27.17 56.92 -8.37
N ARG A 35 27.52 56.79 -7.07
CA ARG A 35 28.38 55.87 -6.26
C ARG A 35 27.98 56.03 -4.74
N PRO A 36 28.52 55.25 -3.77
CA PRO A 36 28.03 55.17 -2.37
C PRO A 36 28.91 55.85 -1.28
N ARG A 37 28.40 55.93 -0.02
CA ARG A 37 29.09 55.97 1.31
C ARG A 37 28.00 55.93 2.43
N GLN A 38 28.05 55.16 3.52
CA GLN A 38 28.94 55.05 4.71
C GLN A 38 28.69 56.05 5.89
N ARG A 39 28.44 55.45 7.08
CA ARG A 39 28.88 55.81 8.47
C ARG A 39 28.03 56.68 9.44
N LEU A 40 28.16 56.30 10.75
CA LEU A 40 27.85 56.97 12.05
C LEU A 40 26.37 57.25 12.43
N ALA A 41 25.97 57.53 13.70
CA ALA A 41 26.30 56.96 15.04
C ALA A 41 25.53 57.69 16.21
N LEU A 42 25.17 56.94 17.28
CA LEU A 42 25.06 57.33 18.72
C LEU A 42 23.91 58.20 19.32
N LYS A 43 23.70 57.96 20.64
CA LYS A 43 22.84 58.58 21.70
C LYS A 43 21.38 58.06 21.83
N LEU A 44 20.78 57.68 22.98
CA LEU A 44 20.86 57.89 24.47
C LEU A 44 19.91 58.94 25.10
N LEU A 45 19.37 58.59 26.30
CA LEU A 45 18.45 59.31 27.23
C LEU A 45 16.93 59.31 26.83
N GLY A 46 15.95 59.25 27.74
CA GLY A 46 15.97 59.02 29.20
C GLY A 46 14.57 58.98 29.89
N LEU A 47 14.52 58.30 31.06
CA LEU A 47 13.79 58.56 32.34
C LEU A 47 12.30 58.99 32.49
N ALA A 48 11.62 58.24 33.38
CA ALA A 48 10.75 58.64 34.53
C ALA A 48 9.30 59.17 34.35
N GLY A 49 8.42 58.77 35.30
CA GLY A 49 7.08 59.32 35.55
C GLY A 49 6.21 58.46 36.51
N ILE A 50 5.74 59.01 37.65
CA ILE A 50 4.97 58.33 38.72
C ILE A 50 3.76 59.20 39.14
N SER A 51 2.72 58.60 39.75
CA SER A 51 1.55 59.19 40.49
C SER A 51 0.26 59.40 39.66
N GLY A 52 -0.97 59.29 40.20
CA GLY A 52 -1.48 58.94 41.54
C GLY A 52 -2.98 58.53 41.47
N VAL A 53 -3.53 57.68 42.36
CA VAL A 53 -4.16 57.97 43.68
C VAL A 53 -5.48 58.79 43.64
N LEU A 54 -6.60 58.18 44.09
CA LEU A 54 -7.81 58.71 44.78
C LEU A 54 -8.95 57.65 44.70
N LEU A 55 -9.94 57.50 45.60
CA LEU A 55 -10.03 57.48 47.08
C LEU A 55 -11.46 56.99 47.50
N GLN A 56 -11.74 56.91 48.81
CA GLN A 56 -13.04 56.61 49.50
C GLN A 56 -13.48 55.12 49.58
N GLY A 57 -14.04 54.61 50.69
CA GLY A 57 -14.14 55.16 52.06
C GLY A 57 -15.25 54.51 52.94
N GLY A 58 -14.98 54.33 54.26
CA GLY A 58 -15.95 53.89 55.31
C GLY A 58 -15.96 52.37 55.60
N ALA A 59 -15.63 51.80 56.77
CA ALA A 59 -15.94 52.05 58.20
C ALA A 59 -17.36 51.60 58.62
N ALA A 60 -17.64 50.97 59.79
CA ALA A 60 -16.85 50.28 60.84
C ALA A 60 -17.82 49.58 61.86
N ARG A 61 -17.29 48.83 62.85
CA ARG A 61 -17.94 48.24 64.08
C ARG A 61 -18.66 46.88 63.94
N LEU A 62 -18.84 46.03 64.97
CA LEU A 62 -18.21 45.73 66.30
C LEU A 62 -18.92 44.47 66.88
N LEU A 63 -18.23 43.56 67.61
CA LEU A 63 -18.72 42.70 68.75
C LEU A 63 -19.91 41.70 68.49
N ASP A 64 -20.14 40.56 69.18
CA ASP A 64 -19.36 39.66 70.07
C ASP A 64 -20.09 38.28 70.26
N VAL A 65 -19.43 37.27 70.85
CA VAL A 65 -19.97 36.18 71.72
C VAL A 65 -21.06 35.14 71.26
N ALA A 66 -20.60 33.90 70.99
CA ALA A 66 -20.90 32.59 71.64
C ALA A 66 -22.24 31.75 71.56
N PHE A 67 -22.01 30.41 71.42
CA PHE A 67 -22.60 29.22 72.12
C PHE A 67 -24.02 28.64 71.86
N PHE A 68 -24.08 27.40 71.31
CA PHE A 68 -24.74 26.13 71.77
C PHE A 68 -24.70 25.13 70.57
N ARG A 69 -24.32 23.85 70.59
CA ARG A 69 -24.48 22.64 71.45
C ARG A 69 -25.84 21.91 71.29
N HIS A 70 -25.76 20.58 71.16
CA HIS A 70 -26.80 19.53 71.11
C HIS A 70 -27.51 19.21 69.77
N MET A 71 -27.12 18.08 69.17
CA MET A 71 -28.05 16.94 69.02
C MET A 71 -27.26 15.62 68.91
N SER A 72 -27.70 14.58 69.63
CA SER A 72 -27.07 13.25 69.63
C SER A 72 -28.09 12.16 69.94
N THR A 73 -27.82 10.94 69.43
CA THR A 73 -28.57 9.69 69.61
C THR A 73 -29.93 9.59 68.90
N TRP A 74 -30.04 8.66 67.95
CA TRP A 74 -30.87 7.46 68.16
C TRP A 74 -30.50 6.29 67.23
N LEU A 75 -30.64 5.08 67.79
CA LEU A 75 -30.65 3.75 67.18
C LEU A 75 -29.33 3.09 66.70
N SER A 76 -29.35 1.77 66.83
CA SER A 76 -28.22 0.86 66.95
C SER A 76 -28.63 -0.57 66.55
N GLU A 77 -27.65 -1.38 66.15
CA GLU A 77 -27.71 -2.86 66.02
C GLU A 77 -28.56 -3.46 64.86
N PRO A 78 -28.35 -4.74 64.48
CA PRO A 78 -27.43 -5.74 65.07
C PRO A 78 -26.37 -6.35 64.13
N SER A 79 -25.35 -6.94 64.76
CA SER A 79 -24.29 -7.75 64.14
C SER A 79 -24.64 -9.24 64.05
N VAL A 80 -24.14 -9.96 63.02
CA VAL A 80 -24.20 -11.43 62.95
C VAL A 80 -22.86 -12.04 62.53
N GLY A 81 -22.35 -12.96 63.36
CA GLY A 81 -21.66 -14.19 62.94
C GLY A 81 -20.23 -14.11 62.40
N GLN A 82 -19.23 -14.25 63.27
CA GLN A 82 -17.92 -14.80 62.89
C GLN A 82 -17.93 -16.33 62.98
N ALA A 83 -17.31 -16.99 62.01
CA ALA A 83 -16.86 -18.38 62.13
C ALA A 83 -15.39 -18.46 61.65
N ALA A 84 -14.49 -18.91 62.51
CA ALA A 84 -13.05 -18.93 62.24
C ALA A 84 -12.59 -20.28 61.68
N VAL A 85 -11.78 -20.26 60.63
CA VAL A 85 -10.97 -21.41 60.18
C VAL A 85 -9.53 -20.96 60.00
N SER A 86 -8.61 -21.83 60.44
CA SER A 86 -7.18 -21.60 60.58
C SER A 86 -6.47 -21.15 59.28
N ALA A 87 -5.61 -20.14 59.40
CA ALA A 87 -4.62 -19.79 58.38
C ALA A 87 -3.21 -19.71 58.99
N ARG A 88 -2.30 -20.55 58.51
CA ARG A 88 -0.84 -20.33 58.60
C ARG A 88 -0.35 -19.67 57.31
N ASP A 89 0.72 -18.90 57.45
CA ASP A 89 1.56 -18.34 56.37
C ASP A 89 0.86 -17.58 55.23
N ARG A 90 0.54 -16.31 55.48
CA ARG A 90 0.56 -15.25 54.45
C ARG A 90 1.17 -13.96 55.00
N SER A 91 2.08 -13.39 54.21
CA SER A 91 2.69 -12.07 54.45
C SER A 91 1.63 -10.96 54.46
N PRO A 92 1.86 -9.82 55.16
CA PRO A 92 0.91 -8.71 55.17
C PRO A 92 0.76 -8.09 53.76
N PRO A 93 -0.44 -7.60 53.39
CA PRO A 93 -0.62 -6.85 52.17
C PRO A 93 0.15 -5.51 52.22
N PRO A 94 0.56 -4.95 51.07
CA PRO A 94 1.19 -3.64 51.03
C PRO A 94 0.22 -2.56 51.56
N PRO A 95 0.73 -1.49 52.20
CA PRO A 95 -0.11 -0.39 52.65
C PRO A 95 -0.81 0.30 51.45
N PRO A 96 -2.00 0.89 51.64
CA PRO A 96 -2.67 1.62 50.59
C PRO A 96 -1.79 2.79 50.11
N PRO A 97 -1.82 3.13 48.80
CA PRO A 97 -1.03 4.24 48.27
C PRO A 97 -1.41 5.53 48.97
N GLN A 98 -0.41 6.26 49.49
CA GLN A 98 -0.64 7.58 50.07
C GLN A 98 -1.23 8.53 49.00
N PRO A 99 -2.17 9.42 49.35
CA PRO A 99 -2.73 10.39 48.42
C PRO A 99 -1.64 11.36 47.95
N GLY A 100 -1.15 11.15 46.73
CA GLY A 100 -0.01 11.87 46.18
C GLY A 100 -0.38 13.22 45.58
N GLY A 101 0.29 14.27 46.05
CA GLY A 101 0.43 15.55 45.34
C GLY A 101 -0.63 16.61 45.66
N GLU A 102 -0.20 17.70 46.31
CA GLU A 102 -1.00 18.93 46.37
C GLU A 102 -1.25 19.51 44.97
N CYS A 103 -2.52 19.76 44.64
CA CYS A 103 -2.93 20.43 43.41
C CYS A 103 -2.50 21.91 43.41
N ARG A 104 -1.28 22.22 42.95
CA ARG A 104 -0.80 23.60 42.82
C ARG A 104 -1.49 24.34 41.67
N TYR A 105 -2.36 25.27 42.02
CA TYR A 105 -2.97 26.23 41.10
C TYR A 105 -1.91 27.10 40.40
N GLN A 106 -2.09 27.33 39.10
CA GLN A 106 -1.43 28.40 38.35
C GLN A 106 -2.51 29.38 37.85
N SER A 107 -2.24 30.69 37.92
CA SER A 107 -3.22 31.74 37.64
C SER A 107 -3.69 31.75 36.17
N PRO A 108 -4.98 31.99 35.88
CA PRO A 108 -5.58 31.65 34.58
C PRO A 108 -5.63 32.78 33.55
N LEU A 109 -5.75 32.37 32.27
CA LEU A 109 -6.50 33.12 31.24
C LEU A 109 -7.93 32.55 31.17
N PRO A 110 -8.98 33.37 30.99
CA PRO A 110 -10.36 32.90 31.01
C PRO A 110 -10.78 32.14 29.73
N GLY A 111 -11.51 31.03 29.90
CA GLY A 111 -12.45 30.49 28.88
C GLY A 111 -11.89 29.58 27.78
N GLY A 112 -10.99 28.64 28.06
CA GLY A 112 -10.51 27.70 27.03
C GLY A 112 -9.96 26.36 27.53
N ALA A 113 -9.70 25.43 26.59
CA ALA A 113 -9.27 24.06 26.93
C ALA A 113 -7.83 23.99 27.47
N ARG A 114 -7.57 23.08 28.41
CA ARG A 114 -6.24 22.90 29.05
C ARG A 114 -5.68 21.48 28.85
N PRO A 115 -4.34 21.33 28.75
CA PRO A 115 -3.68 20.03 28.71
C PRO A 115 -3.54 19.39 30.10
N GLY A 116 -3.74 18.07 30.17
CA GLY A 116 -3.53 17.24 31.36
C GLY A 116 -4.81 16.91 32.13
N LYS A 117 -4.66 16.12 33.20
CA LYS A 117 -5.74 15.70 34.08
C LYS A 117 -6.49 16.89 34.70
N ALA A 118 -7.82 16.84 34.64
CA ALA A 118 -8.67 17.74 35.42
C ALA A 118 -8.58 17.34 36.90
N CYS A 119 -8.13 18.26 37.75
CA CYS A 119 -8.00 18.03 39.19
C CYS A 119 -9.27 18.49 39.91
N ILE A 120 -10.12 17.54 40.30
CA ILE A 120 -11.40 17.80 40.97
C ILE A 120 -11.27 17.43 42.45
N PRO A 121 -11.05 18.41 43.36
CA PRO A 121 -11.19 18.14 44.79
C PRO A 121 -12.66 17.92 45.15
N GLY A 122 -12.93 17.00 46.06
CA GLY A 122 -14.28 16.77 46.58
C GLY A 122 -14.79 17.98 47.35
N VAL A 123 -15.93 18.54 46.92
CA VAL A 123 -16.65 19.62 47.61
C VAL A 123 -17.99 19.06 48.06
N ALA A 124 -18.29 19.17 49.35
CA ALA A 124 -19.33 18.39 50.02
C ALA A 124 -20.70 19.10 50.14
N VAL A 125 -21.11 19.87 49.13
CA VAL A 125 -22.39 20.60 49.12
C VAL A 125 -23.14 20.33 47.82
N TRP A 126 -24.33 19.74 47.93
CA TRP A 126 -25.22 19.44 46.80
C TRP A 126 -26.19 20.61 46.57
N PRO A 127 -26.21 21.25 45.37
CA PRO A 127 -27.10 22.38 45.08
C PRO A 127 -28.49 21.97 44.56
N TYR A 128 -28.74 20.68 44.32
CA TYR A 128 -29.96 20.18 43.69
C TYR A 128 -30.91 19.53 44.70
N LEU A 129 -32.20 19.88 44.63
CA LEU A 129 -33.28 19.35 45.48
C LEU A 129 -33.40 17.82 45.44
N PHE A 130 -33.14 17.22 44.27
CA PHE A 130 -33.37 15.81 43.97
C PHE A 130 -32.22 15.23 43.13
N ALA A 131 -30.97 15.35 43.59
CA ALA A 131 -29.83 14.74 42.91
C ALA A 131 -30.02 13.22 42.77
N THR A 132 -30.26 12.75 41.55
CA THR A 132 -30.43 11.36 41.20
C THR A 132 -29.06 10.65 41.20
N PRO A 133 -28.85 9.62 42.03
CA PRO A 133 -27.51 9.02 42.18
C PRO A 133 -26.93 8.44 40.89
N TRP A 134 -27.78 8.05 39.93
CA TRP A 134 -27.34 7.48 38.67
C TRP A 134 -26.78 8.54 37.70
N ARG A 135 -27.32 9.78 37.68
CA ARG A 135 -26.74 10.89 36.89
C ARG A 135 -25.34 11.25 37.39
N ALA A 136 -25.17 11.32 38.71
CA ALA A 136 -23.87 11.48 39.36
C ALA A 136 -22.86 10.37 38.97
N ALA A 137 -23.30 9.11 39.02
CA ALA A 137 -22.45 7.96 38.68
C ALA A 137 -22.01 7.95 37.20
N LEU A 138 -22.90 8.35 36.28
CA LEU A 138 -22.54 8.53 34.87
C LEU A 138 -21.56 9.70 34.68
N GLY A 139 -21.71 10.79 35.43
CA GLY A 139 -20.77 11.91 35.40
C GLY A 139 -19.36 11.54 35.86
N GLU A 140 -19.23 10.74 36.93
CA GLU A 140 -17.93 10.25 37.38
C GLU A 140 -17.25 9.31 36.35
N ARG A 141 -18.03 8.52 35.59
CA ARG A 141 -17.51 7.75 34.45
C ARG A 141 -16.92 8.65 33.36
N ILE A 142 -17.62 9.73 32.98
CA ILE A 142 -17.11 10.73 32.02
C ILE A 142 -15.81 11.35 32.54
N LEU A 143 -15.76 11.77 33.81
CA LEU A 143 -14.57 12.38 34.40
C LEU A 143 -13.37 11.43 34.45
N ALA A 144 -13.59 10.17 34.81
CA ALA A 144 -12.57 9.13 34.82
C ALA A 144 -12.01 8.88 33.41
N ALA A 145 -12.89 8.75 32.40
CA ALA A 145 -12.51 8.53 31.02
C ALA A 145 -11.81 9.77 30.39
N ALA A 146 -12.28 10.98 30.72
CA ALA A 146 -11.71 12.24 30.23
C ALA A 146 -10.37 12.64 30.90
N GLY A 147 -9.97 11.98 32.00
CA GLY A 147 -8.78 12.27 32.80
C GLY A 147 -7.43 11.86 32.16
N GLY A 148 -7.21 12.18 30.89
CA GLY A 148 -6.07 11.69 30.10
C GLY A 148 -4.70 12.32 30.41
N ASP A 149 -3.66 11.48 30.44
CA ASP A 149 -2.25 11.85 30.60
C ASP A 149 -1.49 11.96 29.26
N VAL A 150 -1.92 12.85 28.34
CA VAL A 150 -1.03 13.24 27.22
C VAL A 150 0.05 14.20 27.74
N ALA A 151 1.12 13.61 28.28
CA ALA A 151 2.25 14.36 28.80
C ALA A 151 2.85 15.32 27.74
N LYS A 152 3.23 16.53 28.16
CA LYS A 152 3.83 17.59 27.30
C LYS A 152 4.97 17.08 26.39
N SER A 153 5.71 16.06 26.85
CA SER A 153 6.79 15.41 26.10
C SER A 153 6.35 14.78 24.78
N ARG A 154 5.10 14.32 24.64
CA ARG A 154 4.65 13.54 23.47
C ARG A 154 4.17 14.40 22.30
N CYS A 155 3.62 15.59 22.57
CA CYS A 155 3.10 16.50 21.52
C CYS A 155 4.10 17.54 20.99
N SER A 156 5.30 17.65 21.59
CA SER A 156 6.30 18.72 21.35
C SER A 156 5.81 20.16 21.62
N GLY A 157 4.60 20.31 22.16
CA GLY A 157 3.92 21.58 22.40
C GLY A 157 2.43 21.45 22.12
N PHE A 158 1.66 22.36 22.71
CA PHE A 158 0.22 22.50 22.44
C PHE A 158 -0.03 23.89 21.85
N HIS A 159 -0.99 23.99 20.94
CA HIS A 159 -1.54 25.25 20.48
C HIS A 159 -3.01 25.30 20.87
N GLN A 160 -3.44 26.38 21.51
CA GLN A 160 -4.81 26.55 21.98
C GLN A 160 -5.50 27.60 21.11
N ASN A 161 -6.72 27.31 20.63
CA ASN A 161 -7.61 28.32 20.09
C ASN A 161 -9.02 28.12 20.64
N SER A 162 -9.50 29.08 21.44
CA SER A 162 -10.79 29.02 22.11
C SER A 162 -10.95 27.69 22.89
N SER A 163 -11.93 26.87 22.51
CA SER A 163 -12.26 25.58 23.13
C SER A 163 -11.40 24.39 22.69
N TYR A 164 -10.47 24.56 21.74
CA TYR A 164 -9.71 23.45 21.14
C TYR A 164 -8.23 23.49 21.50
N LEU A 165 -7.63 22.31 21.68
CA LEU A 165 -6.23 22.15 21.99
C LEU A 165 -5.54 21.19 21.01
N PHE A 166 -4.63 21.74 20.21
CA PHE A 166 -3.96 21.06 19.13
C PHE A 166 -2.59 20.49 19.57
N CYS A 167 -2.39 19.18 19.36
CA CYS A 167 -1.11 18.50 19.60
C CYS A 167 -0.12 18.81 18.45
N ARG A 168 0.82 19.73 18.66
CA ARG A 168 1.58 20.39 17.57
C ARG A 168 2.23 19.43 16.58
N LYS A 169 2.99 18.46 17.08
CA LYS A 169 3.69 17.43 16.26
C LYS A 169 2.74 16.63 15.37
N VAL A 170 1.50 16.44 15.82
CA VAL A 170 0.49 15.65 15.10
C VAL A 170 -0.19 16.49 14.02
N MET A 171 -0.38 17.79 14.24
CA MET A 171 -0.95 18.71 13.25
C MET A 171 0.03 19.03 12.11
N GLU A 172 1.32 19.21 12.41
CA GLU A 172 2.37 19.59 11.44
C GLU A 172 2.77 18.43 10.49
N THR A 173 1.88 17.46 10.24
CA THR A 173 2.15 16.28 9.40
C THR A 173 1.76 16.57 7.94
N PRO A 174 2.70 16.49 6.97
CA PRO A 174 2.40 16.73 5.57
C PRO A 174 1.33 15.78 5.02
N GLY A 175 0.45 16.30 4.17
CA GLY A 175 -0.59 15.52 3.51
C GLY A 175 -1.84 15.22 4.35
N SER A 176 -1.94 15.73 5.58
CA SER A 176 -3.18 15.62 6.35
C SER A 176 -4.29 16.51 5.81
N VAL A 177 -5.55 16.20 6.14
CA VAL A 177 -6.76 16.97 5.76
C VAL A 177 -7.66 17.15 6.97
N GLY A 178 -8.24 18.33 7.14
CA GLY A 178 -9.27 18.60 8.14
C GLY A 178 -10.69 18.44 7.58
N LEU A 179 -11.59 17.80 8.32
CA LEU A 179 -13.02 17.73 8.04
C LEU A 179 -13.77 18.30 9.26
N SER A 180 -14.56 19.35 9.06
CA SER A 180 -15.32 20.01 10.13
C SER A 180 -16.81 20.00 9.81
N PHE A 181 -17.61 19.43 10.72
CA PHE A 181 -19.05 19.21 10.57
C PHE A 181 -19.85 19.94 11.66
N GLY A 182 -21.08 20.34 11.34
CA GLY A 182 -21.94 21.09 12.28
C GLY A 182 -21.52 22.56 12.43
N ILE A 183 -20.94 23.12 11.37
CA ILE A 183 -20.44 24.50 11.33
C ILE A 183 -21.61 25.49 11.51
N GLY A 184 -21.31 26.65 12.10
CA GLY A 184 -22.20 27.82 12.13
C GLY A 184 -21.45 29.06 11.64
N LYS A 185 -21.77 30.25 12.17
CA LYS A 185 -21.29 31.54 11.63
C LYS A 185 -19.78 31.71 11.41
N ARG A 186 -18.90 31.03 12.18
CA ARG A 186 -17.44 31.01 11.96
C ARG A 186 -16.82 29.74 12.54
N ASP A 187 -15.92 29.11 11.78
CA ASP A 187 -15.18 27.93 12.24
C ASP A 187 -13.71 28.24 12.56
N LEU A 188 -13.46 28.64 13.80
CA LEU A 188 -12.11 28.93 14.31
C LEU A 188 -11.17 27.71 14.31
N TRP A 189 -11.71 26.49 14.38
CA TRP A 189 -10.91 25.25 14.34
C TRP A 189 -10.31 25.07 12.94
N SER A 190 -11.13 25.16 11.90
CA SER A 190 -10.66 25.06 10.51
C SER A 190 -9.78 26.24 10.09
N GLU A 191 -10.10 27.44 10.58
CA GLU A 191 -9.25 28.63 10.38
C GLU A 191 -7.84 28.41 10.96
N THR A 192 -7.73 27.76 12.12
CA THR A 192 -6.44 27.39 12.72
C THR A 192 -5.72 26.32 11.91
N LEU A 193 -6.40 25.23 11.54
CA LEU A 193 -5.82 24.17 10.72
C LEU A 193 -5.22 24.68 9.40
N SER A 194 -6.00 25.48 8.67
CA SER A 194 -5.54 26.09 7.41
C SER A 194 -4.41 27.10 7.65
N ASN A 195 -4.63 28.12 8.49
CA ASN A 195 -3.71 29.26 8.59
C ASN A 195 -2.44 28.97 9.42
N ARG A 196 -2.53 28.06 10.42
CA ARG A 196 -1.42 27.77 11.34
C ARG A 196 -0.65 26.51 10.99
N PHE A 197 -1.34 25.47 10.52
CA PHE A 197 -0.74 24.16 10.24
C PHE A 197 -0.63 23.85 8.74
N MET A 198 -1.14 24.73 7.87
CA MET A 198 -1.16 24.56 6.41
C MET A 198 -1.92 23.29 5.97
N THR A 199 -2.87 22.84 6.79
CA THR A 199 -3.68 21.65 6.55
C THR A 199 -4.94 22.02 5.77
N PRO A 200 -5.18 21.48 4.56
CA PRO A 200 -6.40 21.75 3.81
C PRO A 200 -7.65 21.32 4.59
N THR A 201 -8.67 22.19 4.70
CA THR A 201 -9.91 21.91 5.45
C THR A 201 -11.13 21.86 4.55
N ARG A 202 -11.97 20.83 4.69
CA ARG A 202 -13.31 20.73 4.09
C ARG A 202 -14.36 21.05 5.16
N LEU A 203 -15.33 21.89 4.77
CA LEU A 203 -16.35 22.44 5.67
C LEU A 203 -17.74 21.91 5.29
N PHE A 204 -18.45 21.37 6.28
CA PHE A 204 -19.80 20.83 6.16
C PHE A 204 -20.73 21.53 7.17
N ASP A 205 -21.53 22.49 6.68
CA ASP A 205 -22.54 23.18 7.47
C ASP A 205 -23.92 22.54 7.19
N CYS A 206 -24.55 22.05 8.26
CA CYS A 206 -25.88 21.42 8.24
C CYS A 206 -26.97 22.33 8.84
N THR A 207 -26.60 23.50 9.38
CA THR A 207 -27.44 24.29 10.30
C THR A 207 -27.82 25.66 9.74
N THR A 208 -27.00 26.26 8.86
CA THR A 208 -27.37 27.53 8.23
C THR A 208 -28.21 27.31 6.98
N ASN A 209 -29.43 27.87 6.99
CA ASN A 209 -30.14 28.18 5.76
C ASN A 209 -29.34 29.25 5.00
N LEU A 210 -28.44 28.80 4.12
CA LEU A 210 -27.57 29.62 3.27
C LEU A 210 -28.31 30.51 2.23
N GLY A 211 -29.59 30.81 2.46
CA GLY A 211 -30.39 31.75 1.68
C GLY A 211 -30.32 33.21 2.15
N GLU A 212 -29.91 33.47 3.40
CA GLU A 212 -30.01 34.81 4.04
C GLU A 212 -28.71 35.35 4.64
N SER A 213 -27.55 34.79 4.28
CA SER A 213 -26.25 35.32 4.73
C SER A 213 -25.68 36.33 3.72
N PRO A 214 -25.44 37.60 4.09
CA PRO A 214 -24.93 38.60 3.16
C PRO A 214 -23.45 38.35 2.83
N THR A 215 -23.20 37.97 1.57
CA THR A 215 -21.93 38.15 0.82
C THR A 215 -20.61 38.05 1.62
N LEU A 216 -20.13 36.83 1.83
CA LEU A 216 -18.68 36.55 2.01
C LEU A 216 -17.94 36.36 0.67
N ALA A 217 -18.66 36.39 -0.46
CA ALA A 217 -18.07 36.61 -1.78
C ALA A 217 -17.88 38.11 -2.01
N GLY A 218 -16.70 38.63 -1.65
CA GLY A 218 -16.36 40.02 -1.89
C GLY A 218 -16.32 40.34 -3.39
N GLN A 219 -17.19 41.25 -3.84
CA GLN A 219 -16.96 41.94 -5.11
C GLN A 219 -15.66 42.74 -5.00
N VAL A 220 -14.71 42.49 -5.89
CA VAL A 220 -13.59 43.40 -6.11
C VAL A 220 -14.13 44.60 -6.91
N PRO A 221 -14.10 45.83 -6.37
CA PRO A 221 -14.45 47.01 -7.15
C PRO A 221 -13.33 47.26 -8.18
N ASN A 222 -13.70 47.44 -9.45
CA ASN A 222 -12.74 47.86 -10.46
C ASN A 222 -12.20 49.26 -10.12
N GLY A 223 -10.90 49.37 -9.88
CA GLY A 223 -10.18 50.64 -9.86
C GLY A 223 -10.09 51.38 -8.52
N SER A 224 -9.34 50.84 -7.55
CA SER A 224 -8.73 51.63 -6.47
C SER A 224 -7.47 50.93 -5.95
N SER A 225 -6.42 51.69 -5.65
CA SER A 225 -5.13 51.16 -5.17
C SER A 225 -5.19 50.65 -3.73
N VAL A 226 -4.82 49.39 -3.49
CA VAL A 226 -4.60 48.86 -2.13
C VAL A 226 -3.23 49.31 -1.63
N SER A 227 -3.19 50.37 -0.85
CA SER A 227 -1.99 50.86 -0.13
C SER A 227 -2.16 50.69 1.39
N ALA A 228 -2.10 49.45 1.89
CA ALA A 228 -2.05 49.15 3.33
C ALA A 228 -1.55 47.72 3.63
N CYS A 229 -0.36 47.35 3.14
CA CYS A 229 0.34 46.13 3.56
C CYS A 229 1.87 46.34 3.52
N GLU A 230 2.41 47.04 4.52
CA GLU A 230 3.86 47.12 4.74
C GLU A 230 4.24 46.65 6.15
N SER A 231 5.44 46.04 6.24
CA SER A 231 6.17 45.69 7.47
C SER A 231 5.73 44.47 8.30
N ARG A 232 5.87 43.27 7.72
CA ARG A 232 6.92 42.28 8.14
C ARG A 232 6.91 41.04 7.25
N ALA A 233 8.10 40.47 7.01
CA ALA A 233 8.30 39.45 5.99
C ALA A 233 7.58 38.12 6.29
N GLY A 234 6.64 37.75 5.44
CA GLY A 234 5.98 36.45 5.39
C GLY A 234 5.04 36.41 4.18
N ALA A 235 5.17 35.41 3.31
CA ALA A 235 4.33 35.30 2.13
C ALA A 235 2.92 34.80 2.53
N CYS A 236 1.89 35.60 2.26
CA CYS A 236 0.50 35.18 2.44
C CYS A 236 0.08 34.24 1.31
N TYR A 237 0.08 32.94 1.58
CA TYR A 237 -0.57 31.95 0.73
C TYR A 237 -2.07 31.91 1.02
N VAL A 238 -2.90 32.34 0.06
CA VAL A 238 -4.35 32.15 0.14
C VAL A 238 -4.68 30.73 -0.29
N VAL A 239 -4.93 29.84 0.68
CA VAL A 239 -5.41 28.48 0.41
C VAL A 239 -6.90 28.54 0.03
N PRO A 240 -7.34 27.93 -1.08
CA PRO A 240 -8.73 28.03 -1.52
C PRO A 240 -9.69 27.26 -0.61
N TYR A 241 -10.65 27.96 -0.01
CA TYR A 241 -11.76 27.37 0.72
C TYR A 241 -12.78 26.75 -0.25
N LYS A 242 -13.19 25.49 0.01
CA LYS A 242 -14.31 24.84 -0.69
C LYS A 242 -15.35 24.39 0.32
N ALA A 243 -16.39 25.22 0.53
CA ALA A 243 -17.58 24.82 1.25
C ALA A 243 -18.39 23.81 0.41
N VAL A 244 -18.88 22.75 1.04
CA VAL A 244 -19.71 21.74 0.36
C VAL A 244 -21.03 21.61 1.13
N ARG A 245 -22.16 21.73 0.42
CA ARG A 245 -23.48 21.43 0.98
C ARG A 245 -23.65 19.91 1.02
N THR A 246 -23.37 19.31 2.17
CA THR A 246 -23.61 17.88 2.45
C THR A 246 -23.94 17.76 3.92
N CYS A 247 -25.11 17.19 4.23
CA CYS A 247 -25.56 17.06 5.61
C CYS A 247 -25.22 15.68 6.18
N LEU A 248 -24.72 15.63 7.42
CA LEU A 248 -24.69 14.38 8.19
C LEU A 248 -26.11 14.05 8.64
N LEU A 249 -26.77 13.15 7.91
CA LEU A 249 -28.07 12.60 8.25
C LEU A 249 -27.93 11.13 8.71
N PRO A 250 -28.72 10.66 9.68
CA PRO A 250 -28.84 9.23 9.96
C PRO A 250 -29.24 8.47 8.69
N ALA A 251 -28.68 7.27 8.49
CA ALA A 251 -28.77 6.52 7.24
C ALA A 251 -30.20 6.37 6.65
N ALA A 252 -31.22 6.33 7.51
CA ALA A 252 -32.63 6.25 7.12
C ALA A 252 -33.20 7.52 6.42
N THR A 253 -32.47 8.65 6.41
CA THR A 253 -32.94 9.94 5.87
C THR A 253 -32.00 10.57 4.82
N VAL A 254 -30.92 9.87 4.47
CA VAL A 254 -29.90 10.32 3.51
C VAL A 254 -30.47 10.42 2.09
N ARG A 255 -30.37 11.60 1.46
CA ARG A 255 -30.67 11.74 0.03
C ARG A 255 -29.52 11.11 -0.79
N PRO A 256 -29.74 10.60 -2.02
CA PRO A 256 -28.69 9.94 -2.82
C PRO A 256 -27.43 10.77 -3.16
N GLN A 257 -27.38 12.04 -2.77
CA GLN A 257 -26.26 12.96 -2.99
C GLN A 257 -25.48 13.26 -1.69
N ASP A 258 -26.05 12.95 -0.53
CA ASP A 258 -25.41 13.18 0.76
C ASP A 258 -24.49 12.00 1.10
N ARG A 259 -23.22 12.30 1.43
CA ARG A 259 -22.24 11.30 1.83
C ARG A 259 -22.12 11.24 3.35
N SER A 260 -21.98 10.03 3.87
CA SER A 260 -21.76 9.82 5.30
C SER A 260 -20.32 10.13 5.72
N LEU A 261 -20.06 10.28 7.02
CA LEU A 261 -18.71 10.52 7.56
C LEU A 261 -17.73 9.42 7.12
N GLU A 262 -18.20 8.18 7.16
CA GLU A 262 -17.51 6.97 6.70
C GLU A 262 -17.09 7.10 5.24
N GLN A 263 -18.02 7.47 4.35
CA GLN A 263 -17.74 7.65 2.92
C GLN A 263 -16.76 8.79 2.63
N HIS A 264 -16.79 9.86 3.42
CA HIS A 264 -15.76 10.90 3.34
C HIS A 264 -14.40 10.38 3.83
N LEU A 265 -14.36 9.62 4.92
CA LEU A 265 -13.12 9.02 5.43
C LEU A 265 -12.57 7.94 4.48
N HIS A 266 -13.40 7.22 3.72
CA HIS A 266 -12.94 6.26 2.73
C HIS A 266 -11.98 6.86 1.68
N GLU A 267 -12.07 8.15 1.34
CA GLU A 267 -11.16 8.84 0.41
C GLU A 267 -9.73 9.06 0.93
N PHE A 268 -9.51 8.95 2.25
CA PHE A 268 -8.25 9.37 2.88
C PHE A 268 -7.39 8.19 3.36
N GLY A 269 -6.11 8.45 3.64
CA GLY A 269 -5.16 7.46 4.15
C GLY A 269 -5.35 7.14 5.64
N THR A 270 -4.62 6.15 6.13
CA THR A 270 -4.51 5.84 7.56
C THR A 270 -3.87 7.03 8.30
N LEU A 271 -4.51 7.47 9.38
CA LEU A 271 -4.12 8.58 10.26
C LEU A 271 -3.86 9.90 9.51
N SER A 272 -4.48 10.15 8.36
CA SER A 272 -4.32 11.41 7.62
C SER A 272 -5.36 12.47 7.93
N THR A 273 -6.43 12.16 8.66
CA THR A 273 -7.59 13.06 8.74
C THR A 273 -7.82 13.65 10.13
N HIS A 274 -7.86 14.96 10.25
CA HIS A 274 -8.36 15.65 11.45
C HIS A 274 -9.87 15.80 11.32
N VAL A 275 -10.65 15.36 12.32
CA VAL A 275 -12.12 15.43 12.28
C VAL A 275 -12.63 16.30 13.42
N ARG A 276 -13.56 17.20 13.13
CA ARG A 276 -14.34 17.93 14.12
C ARG A 276 -15.83 17.66 13.95
N LEU A 277 -16.48 17.22 15.02
CA LEU A 277 -17.92 17.06 15.10
C LEU A 277 -18.48 18.05 16.11
N ARG A 278 -19.26 19.01 15.63
CA ARG A 278 -19.95 19.98 16.49
C ARG A 278 -21.37 19.52 16.76
N GLY A 279 -21.63 19.17 18.01
CA GLY A 279 -22.83 18.47 18.45
C GLY A 279 -23.98 19.35 18.95
N SER A 280 -25.15 18.72 18.93
CA SER A 280 -26.39 19.17 19.60
C SER A 280 -27.18 17.97 20.13
N GLY A 281 -26.51 16.84 20.41
CA GLY A 281 -27.10 15.54 20.73
C GLY A 281 -27.31 14.60 19.52
N LEU A 282 -27.19 15.10 18.29
CA LEU A 282 -27.36 14.30 17.04
C LEU A 282 -26.09 13.55 16.61
N GLU A 283 -24.96 13.83 17.26
CA GLU A 283 -23.66 13.22 17.01
C GLU A 283 -23.55 11.78 17.51
N TRP A 284 -24.31 11.38 18.53
CA TRP A 284 -24.16 10.08 19.19
C TRP A 284 -24.39 8.85 18.27
N PRO A 285 -25.43 8.81 17.42
CA PRO A 285 -25.59 7.71 16.44
C PRO A 285 -24.47 7.68 15.39
N ILE A 286 -23.82 8.82 15.11
CA ILE A 286 -22.69 8.90 14.19
C ILE A 286 -21.43 8.37 14.88
N LEU A 287 -21.21 8.74 16.15
CA LEU A 287 -20.11 8.22 16.97
C LEU A 287 -20.22 6.71 17.23
N ALA A 288 -21.43 6.18 17.45
CA ALA A 288 -21.68 4.75 17.55
C ALA A 288 -21.24 4.00 16.28
N ARG A 289 -21.75 4.42 15.11
CA ARG A 289 -21.37 3.82 13.80
C ARG A 289 -19.90 4.03 13.45
N PHE A 290 -19.31 5.14 13.88
CA PHE A 290 -17.89 5.43 13.73
C PHE A 290 -17.02 4.46 14.57
N LEU A 291 -17.49 4.02 15.75
CA LEU A 291 -16.84 2.99 16.58
C LEU A 291 -17.02 1.56 16.04
N GLU A 292 -18.05 1.28 15.26
CA GLU A 292 -18.29 -0.05 14.66
C GLU A 292 -17.20 -0.46 13.64
N CYS A 293 -16.44 0.50 13.11
CA CYS A 293 -15.45 0.26 12.05
C CYS A 293 -14.06 0.80 12.40
N ASP A 294 -13.21 -0.10 12.89
CA ASP A 294 -11.80 0.19 13.20
C ASP A 294 -11.04 0.88 12.07
N VAL A 295 -11.26 0.46 10.81
CA VAL A 295 -10.57 1.05 9.65
C VAL A 295 -10.93 2.52 9.42
N ILE A 296 -12.08 2.97 9.89
CA ILE A 296 -12.50 4.37 9.80
C ILE A 296 -11.90 5.17 10.95
N LEU A 297 -11.87 4.61 12.18
CA LEU A 297 -11.13 5.17 13.32
C LEU A 297 -9.65 5.37 12.98
N ASP A 298 -9.03 4.35 12.38
CA ASP A 298 -7.61 4.34 11.98
C ASP A 298 -7.27 5.43 10.94
N LYS A 299 -8.26 6.07 10.29
CA LYS A 299 -8.02 7.22 9.40
C LYS A 299 -7.99 8.56 10.14
N VAL A 300 -8.54 8.60 11.35
CA VAL A 300 -8.71 9.82 12.12
C VAL A 300 -7.51 10.06 13.03
N ARG A 301 -6.75 11.09 12.68
CA ARG A 301 -5.52 11.56 13.34
C ARG A 301 -5.81 12.28 14.66
N THR A 302 -6.76 13.21 14.61
CA THR A 302 -7.32 13.90 15.79
C THR A 302 -8.83 13.99 15.64
N LEU A 303 -9.54 13.95 16.78
CA LEU A 303 -10.99 14.03 16.85
C LEU A 303 -11.36 15.11 17.87
N ASP A 304 -11.93 16.21 17.39
CA ASP A 304 -12.40 17.32 18.21
C ASP A 304 -13.94 17.27 18.30
N LEU A 305 -14.46 17.13 19.52
CA LEU A 305 -15.89 16.95 19.76
C LEU A 305 -16.42 18.11 20.61
N ASP A 306 -17.50 18.75 20.18
CA ASP A 306 -18.37 19.55 21.06
C ASP A 306 -19.55 18.64 21.45
N LEU A 307 -19.49 17.99 22.61
CA LEU A 307 -20.48 17.00 23.05
C LEU A 307 -21.65 17.68 23.78
N THR A 308 -22.87 17.21 23.52
CA THR A 308 -24.05 17.49 24.35
C THR A 308 -24.70 16.16 24.78
N PHE A 309 -24.82 15.94 26.09
CA PHE A 309 -25.46 14.74 26.67
C PHE A 309 -26.96 14.98 26.91
N GLY A 310 -27.75 13.91 26.79
CA GLY A 310 -29.21 13.95 26.94
C GLY A 310 -29.97 14.13 25.62
N LEU A 311 -31.27 14.44 25.74
CA LEU A 311 -32.20 14.73 24.65
C LEU A 311 -32.94 16.03 24.95
N GLN A 312 -33.48 16.69 23.92
CA GLN A 312 -34.19 17.97 24.11
C GLN A 312 -35.38 17.88 25.07
N GLU A 313 -36.13 16.77 25.06
CA GLU A 313 -37.13 16.42 26.09
C GLU A 313 -37.21 14.89 26.25
N PRO A 314 -36.86 14.29 27.41
CA PRO A 314 -37.02 12.86 27.65
C PRO A 314 -38.48 12.48 27.97
N GLN A 315 -38.97 11.38 27.39
CA GLN A 315 -40.34 10.90 27.62
C GLN A 315 -40.54 10.26 29.01
N SER A 316 -39.48 9.76 29.63
CA SER A 316 -39.46 9.22 30.99
C SER A 316 -38.03 9.16 31.55
N ALA A 317 -37.89 9.05 32.87
CA ALA A 317 -36.59 8.92 33.53
C ALA A 317 -35.84 7.64 33.11
N ASP A 318 -36.53 6.50 32.97
CA ASP A 318 -35.93 5.24 32.50
C ASP A 318 -35.37 5.35 31.08
N PHE A 319 -36.07 6.09 30.21
CA PHE A 319 -35.64 6.33 28.84
C PHE A 319 -34.42 7.26 28.80
N GLU A 320 -34.41 8.32 29.62
CA GLU A 320 -33.26 9.20 29.77
C GLU A 320 -32.03 8.45 30.30
N GLN A 321 -32.19 7.64 31.36
CA GLN A 321 -31.12 6.84 31.94
C GLN A 321 -30.53 5.88 30.90
N LYS A 322 -31.37 5.22 30.09
CA LYS A 322 -30.91 4.34 29.02
C LYS A 322 -30.08 5.10 27.98
N VAL A 323 -30.58 6.23 27.49
CA VAL A 323 -29.90 7.04 26.46
C VAL A 323 -28.58 7.60 26.99
N LEU A 324 -28.55 8.14 28.21
CA LEU A 324 -27.32 8.65 28.82
C LEU A 324 -26.30 7.55 29.08
N THR A 325 -26.73 6.35 29.46
CA THR A 325 -25.84 5.19 29.62
C THR A 325 -25.19 4.81 28.29
N GLU A 326 -25.96 4.73 27.21
CA GLU A 326 -25.46 4.47 25.85
C GLU A 326 -24.47 5.55 25.37
N GLN A 327 -24.78 6.84 25.61
CA GLN A 327 -23.88 7.95 25.30
C GLN A 327 -22.54 7.87 26.08
N VAL A 328 -22.57 7.50 27.37
CA VAL A 328 -21.36 7.30 28.17
C VAL A 328 -20.56 6.09 27.71
N GLU A 329 -21.20 4.99 27.33
CA GLU A 329 -20.52 3.80 26.78
C GLU A 329 -19.85 4.09 25.42
N ILE A 330 -20.47 4.92 24.57
CA ILE A 330 -19.85 5.42 23.33
C ILE A 330 -18.63 6.30 23.67
N PHE A 331 -18.75 7.18 24.67
CA PHE A 331 -17.65 8.05 25.10
C PHE A 331 -16.45 7.26 25.65
N GLU A 332 -16.67 6.25 26.49
CA GLU A 332 -15.63 5.36 27.02
C GLU A 332 -14.90 4.60 25.89
N GLN A 333 -15.65 4.04 24.93
CA GLN A 333 -15.08 3.35 23.76
C GLN A 333 -14.22 4.29 22.88
N LEU A 334 -14.55 5.58 22.79
CA LEU A 334 -13.68 6.56 22.15
C LEU A 334 -12.37 6.77 22.95
N MET A 335 -12.41 6.74 24.28
CA MET A 335 -11.20 6.91 25.12
C MET A 335 -10.26 5.68 25.10
N ASP A 336 -10.74 4.50 24.74
CA ASP A 336 -9.87 3.34 24.47
C ASP A 336 -8.97 3.56 23.24
N ARG A 337 -9.52 4.22 22.22
CA ARG A 337 -8.93 4.43 20.88
C ARG A 337 -8.14 5.73 20.76
N PHE A 338 -8.58 6.76 21.45
CA PHE A 338 -7.93 8.06 21.45
C PHE A 338 -7.28 8.37 22.81
N ARG A 339 -6.61 9.50 22.90
CA ARG A 339 -6.07 10.08 24.13
C ARG A 339 -6.48 11.54 24.21
N VAL A 340 -6.90 11.97 25.40
CA VAL A 340 -7.33 13.35 25.64
C VAL A 340 -6.12 14.28 25.58
N VAL A 341 -6.12 15.17 24.57
CA VAL A 341 -5.13 16.25 24.44
C VAL A 341 -5.47 17.37 25.41
N GLY A 342 -6.75 17.72 25.50
CA GLY A 342 -7.31 18.66 26.47
C GLY A 342 -8.83 18.73 26.37
N SER A 343 -9.46 19.35 27.36
CA SER A 343 -10.92 19.55 27.40
C SER A 343 -11.29 20.90 28.03
N THR A 344 -12.54 21.33 27.86
CA THR A 344 -13.08 22.51 28.55
C THR A 344 -13.58 22.21 29.96
N LEU A 345 -13.58 20.94 30.40
CA LEU A 345 -14.08 20.52 31.72
C LEU A 345 -13.44 21.31 32.87
N GLU A 346 -12.12 21.55 32.81
CA GLU A 346 -11.41 22.35 33.82
C GLU A 346 -11.81 23.84 33.82
N SER A 347 -12.20 24.39 32.66
CA SER A 347 -12.73 25.76 32.58
C SER A 347 -14.18 25.85 33.04
N LEU A 348 -15.01 24.84 32.75
CA LEU A 348 -16.37 24.72 33.30
C LEU A 348 -16.32 24.61 34.82
N ARG A 349 -15.43 23.76 35.37
CA ARG A 349 -15.19 23.64 36.82
C ARG A 349 -14.77 24.94 37.49
N GLN A 350 -14.02 25.80 36.79
CA GLN A 350 -13.58 27.10 37.30
C GLN A 350 -14.66 28.20 37.17
N ALA A 351 -15.64 28.02 36.27
CA ALA A 351 -16.80 28.89 36.17
C ALA A 351 -17.95 28.46 37.09
N TRP A 352 -18.02 27.17 37.43
CA TRP A 352 -19.10 26.56 38.20
C TRP A 352 -19.14 27.10 39.63
N HIS A 353 -20.02 28.08 39.84
CA HIS A 353 -20.36 28.63 41.13
C HIS A 353 -21.87 28.41 41.35
N PRO A 354 -22.29 27.36 42.08
CA PRO A 354 -23.71 27.02 42.21
C PRO A 354 -24.53 28.17 42.84
N GLU A 355 -23.94 28.94 43.75
CA GLU A 355 -24.56 30.14 44.35
C GLU A 355 -24.81 31.27 43.34
N GLN A 356 -24.06 31.32 42.22
CA GLN A 356 -24.23 32.31 41.16
C GLN A 356 -25.16 31.82 40.05
N GLU A 357 -25.09 30.53 39.69
CA GLU A 357 -25.92 29.95 38.63
C GLU A 357 -27.35 29.62 39.08
N CYS A 358 -27.57 29.23 40.34
CA CYS A 358 -28.90 28.95 40.89
C CYS A 358 -29.58 30.19 41.53
N GLY A 359 -28.81 31.25 41.80
CA GLY A 359 -29.25 32.37 42.62
C GLY A 359 -29.63 31.95 44.05
N GLN A 360 -30.59 32.64 44.68
CA GLN A 360 -31.18 32.20 45.96
C GLN A 360 -32.20 31.05 45.78
N GLY A 361 -32.36 30.52 44.56
CA GLY A 361 -33.25 29.43 44.22
C GLY A 361 -32.52 28.09 44.14
N LEU A 362 -33.31 27.04 43.90
CA LEU A 362 -32.82 25.68 43.74
C LEU A 362 -32.69 25.41 42.23
N CYS A 363 -31.51 25.01 41.77
CA CYS A 363 -31.31 24.69 40.36
C CYS A 363 -32.14 23.47 39.95
N ASN A 364 -32.60 23.47 38.70
CA ASN A 364 -32.96 22.23 38.01
C ASN A 364 -31.72 21.33 37.93
N GLU A 365 -31.90 20.04 38.20
CA GLU A 365 -30.84 19.05 38.03
C GLU A 365 -30.56 18.87 36.53
N PRO A 366 -29.31 19.03 36.06
CA PRO A 366 -28.95 18.80 34.65
C PRO A 366 -29.04 17.32 34.31
N SER A 367 -29.21 16.97 33.03
CA SER A 367 -29.27 15.57 32.59
C SER A 367 -28.05 14.74 32.99
N ILE A 368 -26.88 15.36 33.17
CA ILE A 368 -25.71 14.69 33.73
C ILE A 368 -24.81 15.68 34.50
N HIS A 369 -24.31 15.26 35.66
CA HIS A 369 -23.40 16.02 36.50
C HIS A 369 -22.44 15.08 37.23
N SER A 370 -21.33 15.61 37.73
CA SER A 370 -20.41 14.87 38.61
C SER A 370 -20.95 14.74 40.04
N GLY A 371 -20.26 13.96 40.88
CA GLY A 371 -20.59 13.74 42.30
C GLY A 371 -20.45 14.96 43.21
N ASN A 372 -19.91 16.08 42.70
CA ASN A 372 -19.93 17.40 43.35
C ASN A 372 -20.93 18.37 42.71
N GLY A 373 -21.82 17.87 41.86
CA GLY A 373 -22.90 18.65 41.25
C GLY A 373 -22.49 19.62 40.15
N MET A 374 -21.30 19.50 39.55
CA MET A 374 -20.94 20.28 38.36
C MET A 374 -21.61 19.68 37.12
N SER A 375 -22.34 20.48 36.35
CA SER A 375 -22.96 20.02 35.10
C SER A 375 -21.92 19.52 34.09
N LEU A 376 -22.20 18.35 33.50
CA LEU A 376 -21.42 17.72 32.43
C LEU A 376 -22.22 17.65 31.12
N GLU A 377 -23.40 18.29 31.08
CA GLU A 377 -24.33 18.29 29.95
C GLU A 377 -23.66 18.73 28.64
N ARG A 378 -22.71 19.67 28.68
CA ARG A 378 -22.02 20.17 27.50
C ARG A 378 -20.55 20.50 27.74
N PHE A 379 -19.65 19.92 26.94
CA PHE A 379 -18.23 20.29 26.93
C PHE A 379 -17.55 20.01 25.59
N SER A 380 -16.44 20.70 25.32
CA SER A 380 -15.55 20.39 24.20
C SER A 380 -14.37 19.54 24.66
N ILE A 381 -13.96 18.57 23.84
CA ILE A 381 -12.81 17.71 24.07
C ILE A 381 -12.00 17.49 22.79
N SER A 382 -10.69 17.69 22.90
CA SER A 382 -9.71 17.46 21.82
C SER A 382 -9.02 16.13 22.04
N LEU A 383 -9.14 15.23 21.08
CA LEU A 383 -8.63 13.87 21.14
C LEU A 383 -7.56 13.63 20.05
N VAL A 384 -6.59 12.79 20.34
CA VAL A 384 -5.57 12.34 19.37
C VAL A 384 -5.50 10.82 19.34
N HIS A 385 -5.33 10.23 18.16
CA HIS A 385 -5.31 8.77 18.03
C HIS A 385 -4.21 8.16 18.90
N ARG A 386 -4.51 7.10 19.65
CA ARG A 386 -3.60 6.53 20.67
C ARG A 386 -2.22 6.21 20.09
N ASP A 387 -2.18 5.64 18.89
CA ASP A 387 -0.97 5.25 18.14
C ASP A 387 -0.03 6.42 17.79
N LEU A 388 -0.52 7.66 17.73
CA LEU A 388 0.29 8.85 17.41
C LEU A 388 1.00 9.43 18.63
N VAL A 389 0.50 9.13 19.82
CA VAL A 389 1.01 9.63 21.10
C VAL A 389 1.38 8.53 22.08
N SER A 390 1.35 7.26 21.67
CA SER A 390 1.81 6.13 22.49
C SER A 390 2.68 5.20 21.64
N PRO A 391 3.99 5.08 21.91
CA PRO A 391 4.60 3.76 21.75
C PRO A 391 3.85 2.87 22.76
N ASP A 392 3.07 1.90 22.27
CA ASP A 392 2.11 1.16 23.10
C ASP A 392 2.86 0.46 24.24
N PRO A 393 2.76 0.95 25.50
CA PRO A 393 3.56 0.42 26.60
C PRO A 393 3.06 -0.95 27.05
N ASP A 394 1.83 -1.28 26.65
CA ASP A 394 1.14 -2.54 26.90
C ASP A 394 1.54 -3.62 25.87
N PHE A 395 2.23 -3.25 24.77
CA PHE A 395 2.92 -4.23 23.94
C PHE A 395 4.18 -4.67 24.68
N PRO A 396 4.29 -5.95 25.09
CA PRO A 396 5.46 -6.42 25.81
C PRO A 396 6.66 -6.29 24.88
N ARG A 397 7.55 -5.34 25.19
CA ARG A 397 8.92 -5.39 24.67
C ARG A 397 9.46 -6.76 25.02
N LEU A 398 10.00 -7.47 24.03
CA LEU A 398 10.61 -8.77 24.24
C LEU A 398 11.54 -8.70 25.46
N PRO A 399 11.50 -9.71 26.35
CA PRO A 399 12.50 -9.79 27.41
C PRO A 399 13.89 -9.72 26.77
N PRO A 400 14.88 -9.08 27.44
CA PRO A 400 16.20 -8.87 26.85
C PRO A 400 16.74 -10.19 26.30
N PRO A 401 17.32 -10.19 25.08
CA PRO A 401 17.57 -11.41 24.31
C PRO A 401 18.37 -12.40 25.16
N GLN A 402 17.82 -13.61 25.32
CA GLN A 402 18.44 -14.65 26.13
C GLN A 402 19.82 -14.95 25.57
N THR A 403 20.85 -14.74 26.40
CA THR A 403 22.26 -14.90 25.99
C THR A 403 22.64 -16.37 25.74
N ARG A 404 21.79 -17.30 26.15
CA ARG A 404 21.81 -18.72 25.80
C ARG A 404 20.37 -19.21 25.68
N CYS A 405 19.98 -19.68 24.50
CA CYS A 405 18.85 -20.58 24.32
C CYS A 405 19.32 -21.78 23.50
N GLU A 406 18.85 -22.96 23.87
CA GLU A 406 19.29 -24.22 23.29
C GLU A 406 18.29 -24.66 22.23
N TYR A 407 18.77 -24.79 20.99
CA TYR A 407 17.92 -25.24 19.89
C TYR A 407 17.55 -26.71 20.08
N ASP A 408 16.26 -26.97 20.33
CA ASP A 408 15.69 -28.30 20.12
C ASP A 408 16.01 -28.73 18.67
N LYS A 409 16.40 -29.98 18.49
CA LYS A 409 16.70 -30.59 17.19
C LYS A 409 15.47 -31.21 16.52
N SER A 410 14.27 -30.95 17.06
CA SER A 410 13.00 -31.32 16.42
C SER A 410 12.99 -30.96 14.93
N PRO A 411 12.60 -31.92 14.04
CA PRO A 411 12.60 -31.72 12.59
C PRO A 411 11.45 -30.85 12.08
N THR A 412 10.51 -30.42 12.94
CA THR A 412 9.40 -29.56 12.54
C THR A 412 9.82 -28.09 12.47
N SER A 413 9.39 -27.41 11.40
CA SER A 413 9.74 -26.02 11.09
C SER A 413 8.94 -25.00 11.92
N CYS A 414 7.72 -25.35 12.33
CA CYS A 414 6.92 -24.50 13.23
C CYS A 414 7.09 -24.95 14.68
N ARG A 415 7.37 -24.00 15.58
CA ARG A 415 7.65 -24.27 17.01
C ARG A 415 6.72 -23.47 17.91
N ALA A 416 6.28 -24.12 18.99
CA ALA A 416 5.62 -23.48 20.12
C ALA A 416 6.68 -22.99 21.14
N GLY A 417 6.33 -21.99 21.94
CA GLY A 417 7.26 -21.33 22.88
C GLY A 417 8.07 -20.19 22.24
N VAL A 418 8.84 -19.48 23.05
CA VAL A 418 9.54 -18.23 22.64
C VAL A 418 10.64 -18.53 21.62
N PRO A 419 10.66 -17.92 20.42
CA PRO A 419 11.64 -18.22 19.38
C PRO A 419 13.08 -17.91 19.82
N CYS A 420 13.98 -18.89 19.70
CA CYS A 420 15.39 -18.70 20.00
C CYS A 420 16.11 -17.95 18.86
N ILE A 421 16.24 -16.64 19.00
CA ILE A 421 16.91 -15.76 18.02
C ILE A 421 18.03 -14.99 18.72
N PRO A 422 19.21 -15.61 18.93
CA PRO A 422 20.35 -14.92 19.49
C PRO A 422 20.83 -13.84 18.49
N PRO A 423 21.28 -12.66 18.99
CA PRO A 423 21.84 -11.63 18.15
C PRO A 423 23.08 -12.16 17.42
N VAL A 424 23.32 -11.68 16.19
CA VAL A 424 24.52 -12.04 15.45
C VAL A 424 25.79 -11.58 16.19
N PRO A 425 26.87 -12.39 16.18
CA PRO A 425 28.14 -11.97 16.76
C PRO A 425 28.80 -10.85 15.94
N ILE A 426 28.50 -10.76 14.63
CA ILE A 426 29.02 -9.76 13.70
C ILE A 426 27.86 -9.25 12.84
N TRP A 427 27.70 -7.93 12.71
CA TRP A 427 26.69 -7.32 11.85
C TRP A 427 26.98 -7.65 10.36
N PRO A 428 26.05 -8.29 9.62
CA PRO A 428 26.35 -8.83 8.29
C PRO A 428 26.08 -7.87 7.11
N TYR A 429 25.33 -6.79 7.34
CA TYR A 429 24.87 -5.89 6.27
C TYR A 429 25.70 -4.62 6.16
N ALA A 430 25.77 -4.06 4.95
CA ALA A 430 26.50 -2.82 4.67
C ALA A 430 25.92 -1.58 5.38
N THR A 431 24.64 -1.62 5.77
CA THR A 431 23.93 -0.56 6.50
C THR A 431 23.18 -1.12 7.72
N ARG A 432 22.85 -0.24 8.67
CA ARG A 432 22.03 -0.54 9.84
C ARG A 432 21.01 0.57 10.05
N THR A 433 19.83 0.38 9.49
CA THR A 433 18.72 1.31 9.54
C THR A 433 17.92 1.05 10.80
N GLU A 434 18.09 1.92 11.80
CA GLU A 434 17.51 1.77 13.15
C GLU A 434 16.00 1.45 13.13
N TRP A 435 15.22 2.11 12.27
CA TRP A 435 13.78 1.87 12.18
C TRP A 435 13.43 0.49 11.58
N ARG A 436 14.28 -0.11 10.73
CA ARG A 436 14.08 -1.50 10.29
C ARG A 436 14.29 -2.48 11.45
N GLY A 437 15.27 -2.19 12.31
CA GLY A 437 15.53 -2.90 13.57
C GLY A 437 14.34 -2.87 14.53
N ASP A 438 13.82 -1.68 14.84
CA ASP A 438 12.64 -1.48 15.70
C ASP A 438 11.42 -2.26 15.19
N LEU A 439 11.11 -2.14 13.89
CA LEU A 439 10.00 -2.87 13.28
C LEU A 439 10.22 -4.38 13.28
N GLY A 440 11.45 -4.86 13.11
CA GLY A 440 11.75 -6.29 13.18
C GLY A 440 11.64 -6.86 14.60
N ASP A 441 12.06 -6.13 15.62
CA ASP A 441 11.92 -6.54 17.02
C ASP A 441 10.44 -6.56 17.45
N ARG A 442 9.67 -5.56 17.04
CA ARG A 442 8.21 -5.52 17.23
C ARG A 442 7.48 -6.65 16.52
N LEU A 443 7.88 -6.92 15.27
CA LEU A 443 7.36 -8.04 14.50
C LEU A 443 7.66 -9.38 15.19
N LEU A 444 8.90 -9.59 15.64
CA LEU A 444 9.26 -10.79 16.41
C LEU A 444 8.42 -10.94 17.68
N ALA A 445 8.15 -9.85 18.41
CA ALA A 445 7.26 -9.87 19.56
C ALA A 445 5.84 -10.33 19.18
N ALA A 446 5.30 -9.81 18.08
CA ALA A 446 3.97 -10.18 17.58
C ALA A 446 3.88 -11.60 16.98
N LEU A 447 5.02 -12.24 16.68
CA LEU A 447 5.14 -13.62 16.17
C LEU A 447 5.58 -14.63 17.24
N THR A 448 5.72 -14.18 18.50
CA THR A 448 6.11 -15.02 19.63
C THR A 448 4.88 -15.78 20.16
N PRO A 449 4.91 -17.12 20.24
CA PRO A 449 3.85 -17.93 20.84
C PRO A 449 3.44 -17.47 22.24
N GLY A 450 2.13 -17.33 22.43
CA GLY A 450 1.50 -16.81 23.65
C GLY A 450 0.64 -17.83 24.39
N VAL A 451 0.72 -19.10 24.02
CA VAL A 451 0.00 -20.24 24.64
C VAL A 451 0.96 -21.39 24.90
N THR A 452 0.67 -22.13 25.97
CA THR A 452 1.33 -23.38 26.35
C THR A 452 0.69 -24.59 25.64
N MET A 453 1.27 -25.78 25.83
CA MET A 453 0.63 -27.02 25.36
C MET A 453 -0.65 -27.30 26.15
N GLU A 454 -0.66 -26.98 27.44
CA GLU A 454 -1.78 -27.14 28.36
C GLU A 454 -2.98 -26.28 27.95
N ASP A 455 -2.74 -24.99 27.65
CA ASP A 455 -3.75 -24.03 27.14
C ASP A 455 -4.47 -24.54 25.88
N CYS A 456 -3.75 -25.29 25.04
CA CYS A 456 -4.24 -25.82 23.78
C CYS A 456 -4.79 -27.25 23.85
N GLU A 457 -4.76 -27.91 25.01
CA GLU A 457 -4.97 -29.37 25.14
C GLU A 457 -4.06 -30.20 24.22
N GLY A 458 -2.82 -29.72 24.02
CA GLY A 458 -1.81 -30.21 23.09
C GLY A 458 -1.67 -29.34 21.84
N ILE A 459 -0.48 -29.37 21.23
CA ILE A 459 -0.18 -28.68 19.96
C ILE A 459 0.29 -29.71 18.95
N GLU A 460 -0.43 -29.86 17.83
CA GLU A 460 0.03 -30.64 16.67
C GLU A 460 0.86 -29.73 15.77
N THR A 461 2.08 -30.13 15.42
CA THR A 461 2.89 -29.43 14.40
C THR A 461 2.95 -30.27 13.13
N PHE A 462 2.74 -29.63 11.98
CA PHE A 462 2.77 -30.29 10.69
C PHE A 462 3.34 -29.33 9.64
N ASP A 463 4.45 -29.73 9.01
CA ASP A 463 5.22 -28.88 8.10
C ASP A 463 5.50 -27.50 8.73
N ASN A 464 5.06 -26.41 8.11
CA ASN A 464 5.26 -25.03 8.56
C ASN A 464 4.20 -24.51 9.53
N GLU A 465 3.33 -25.38 10.06
CA GLU A 465 2.11 -24.99 10.79
C GLU A 465 2.00 -25.62 12.19
N ALA A 466 1.36 -24.90 13.12
CA ALA A 466 1.05 -25.36 14.47
C ALA A 466 -0.45 -25.22 14.79
N TRP A 467 -1.05 -26.28 15.33
CA TRP A 467 -2.49 -26.38 15.60
C TRP A 467 -2.75 -26.57 17.09
N CYS A 468 -3.50 -25.65 17.66
CA CYS A 468 -4.00 -25.72 19.03
C CYS A 468 -5.16 -26.75 19.08
N LEU A 469 -4.99 -27.90 19.72
CA LEU A 469 -5.92 -29.04 19.57
C LEU A 469 -7.34 -28.79 20.11
N ILE A 470 -7.50 -27.90 21.09
CA ILE A 470 -8.81 -27.39 21.51
C ILE A 470 -9.58 -26.73 20.35
N ALA A 471 -8.86 -26.07 19.42
CA ALA A 471 -9.46 -25.42 18.27
C ALA A 471 -9.87 -26.43 17.19
N THR A 472 -9.36 -27.66 17.15
CA THR A 472 -9.79 -28.68 16.17
C THR A 472 -10.97 -29.52 16.66
N LYS A 473 -11.60 -29.16 17.79
CA LYS A 473 -12.76 -29.84 18.39
C LYS A 473 -14.03 -29.02 18.25
N GLY A 474 -15.17 -29.67 17.99
CA GLY A 474 -16.50 -29.05 17.99
C GLY A 474 -17.26 -29.19 16.66
N PRO A 475 -18.58 -28.95 16.67
CA PRO A 475 -19.43 -29.16 15.50
C PRO A 475 -19.28 -28.05 14.44
N ALA A 476 -19.67 -28.38 13.20
CA ALA A 476 -19.86 -27.44 12.09
C ALA A 476 -18.64 -26.56 11.73
N GLN A 477 -17.44 -27.14 11.76
CA GLN A 477 -16.21 -26.48 11.33
C GLN A 477 -16.04 -26.51 9.80
N VAL A 478 -15.36 -25.49 9.24
CA VAL A 478 -14.91 -25.48 7.85
C VAL A 478 -13.48 -24.92 7.75
N GLY A 479 -12.65 -25.52 6.90
CA GLY A 479 -11.37 -24.94 6.47
C GLY A 479 -11.53 -24.09 5.22
N ILE A 480 -10.89 -22.93 5.17
CA ILE A 480 -10.84 -22.05 4.00
C ILE A 480 -9.38 -21.70 3.72
N SER A 481 -8.89 -22.01 2.52
CA SER A 481 -7.49 -21.84 2.12
C SER A 481 -7.37 -21.00 0.86
N TYR A 482 -6.44 -20.04 0.86
CA TYR A 482 -6.12 -19.15 -0.27
C TYR A 482 -4.63 -19.21 -0.64
N GLY A 483 -4.31 -18.86 -1.90
CA GLY A 483 -2.92 -18.77 -2.39
C GLY A 483 -2.30 -20.14 -2.70
N ILE A 484 -3.03 -21.01 -3.39
CA ILE A 484 -2.66 -22.43 -3.56
C ILE A 484 -1.92 -22.64 -4.89
N GLU A 485 -0.62 -22.35 -4.95
CA GLU A 485 0.18 -22.56 -6.18
C GLU A 485 0.19 -24.04 -6.65
N ALA A 486 0.22 -24.99 -5.70
CA ALA A 486 0.40 -26.41 -6.00
C ALA A 486 -0.48 -27.33 -5.13
N ARG A 487 0.13 -28.04 -4.16
CA ARG A 487 -0.53 -28.98 -3.24
C ARG A 487 -0.72 -28.32 -1.88
N ASP A 488 -1.95 -28.12 -1.45
CA ASP A 488 -2.25 -27.50 -0.16
C ASP A 488 -2.20 -28.51 0.99
N LEU A 489 -0.98 -28.84 1.43
CA LEU A 489 -0.73 -29.78 2.51
C LEU A 489 -1.48 -29.42 3.81
N TRP A 490 -1.72 -28.13 4.06
CA TRP A 490 -2.51 -27.64 5.19
C TRP A 490 -3.96 -28.17 5.17
N SER A 491 -4.67 -28.04 4.05
CA SER A 491 -6.06 -28.50 3.95
C SER A 491 -6.17 -30.02 3.88
N GLU A 492 -5.19 -30.69 3.29
CA GLU A 492 -5.11 -32.16 3.35
C GLU A 492 -4.92 -32.63 4.80
N HIS A 493 -4.04 -32.00 5.58
CA HIS A 493 -3.86 -32.35 6.99
C HIS A 493 -5.12 -32.04 7.81
N LEU A 494 -5.71 -30.86 7.64
CA LEU A 494 -6.95 -30.46 8.33
C LEU A 494 -8.11 -31.43 8.04
N SER A 495 -8.25 -31.87 6.79
CA SER A 495 -9.20 -32.90 6.39
C SER A 495 -8.88 -34.26 7.02
N ASN A 496 -7.66 -34.75 6.81
CA ASN A 496 -7.26 -36.13 7.11
C ASN A 496 -7.01 -36.41 8.60
N LYS A 497 -6.58 -35.42 9.37
CA LYS A 497 -6.31 -35.56 10.81
C LYS A 497 -7.51 -35.19 11.68
N PHE A 498 -8.27 -34.16 11.30
CA PHE A 498 -9.32 -33.58 12.16
C PHE A 498 -10.75 -33.76 11.61
N GLY A 499 -10.93 -34.31 10.39
CA GLY A 499 -12.26 -34.56 9.84
C GLY A 499 -13.02 -33.29 9.47
N VAL A 500 -12.31 -32.19 9.16
CA VAL A 500 -12.90 -30.90 8.81
C VAL A 500 -13.06 -30.79 7.29
N PRO A 501 -14.23 -30.41 6.74
CA PRO A 501 -14.41 -30.14 5.31
C PRO A 501 -13.71 -28.84 4.90
N VAL A 502 -13.20 -28.75 3.67
CA VAL A 502 -12.35 -27.63 3.23
C VAL A 502 -12.82 -26.98 1.92
N ARG A 503 -12.68 -25.66 1.83
CA ARG A 503 -12.91 -24.83 0.65
C ARG A 503 -11.59 -24.20 0.21
N LEU A 504 -11.24 -24.43 -1.05
CA LEU A 504 -9.95 -24.06 -1.64
C LEU A 504 -10.19 -22.97 -2.69
N TYR A 505 -9.54 -21.83 -2.54
CA TYR A 505 -9.70 -20.66 -3.40
C TYR A 505 -8.36 -20.28 -3.99
N ASP A 506 -8.21 -20.48 -5.30
CA ASP A 506 -7.07 -19.95 -6.03
C ASP A 506 -7.43 -19.69 -7.50
N CYS A 507 -6.81 -18.67 -8.06
CA CYS A 507 -6.99 -18.21 -9.43
C CYS A 507 -5.67 -18.06 -10.20
N PHE A 508 -4.53 -18.38 -9.58
CA PHE A 508 -3.20 -18.31 -10.21
C PHE A 508 -2.75 -19.67 -10.74
N ALA A 509 -3.04 -20.77 -10.04
CA ALA A 509 -2.80 -22.11 -10.53
C ALA A 509 -3.65 -22.38 -11.77
N ASN A 510 -3.00 -22.84 -12.84
CA ASN A 510 -3.68 -23.60 -13.88
C ASN A 510 -4.36 -24.80 -13.18
N PRO A 511 -5.70 -24.99 -13.28
CA PRO A 511 -6.37 -26.05 -12.53
C PRO A 511 -5.78 -27.44 -12.79
N ARG A 512 -5.18 -27.69 -13.97
CA ARG A 512 -4.50 -28.95 -14.31
C ARG A 512 -3.19 -29.18 -13.56
N ALA A 513 -2.55 -28.12 -13.04
CA ALA A 513 -1.29 -28.18 -12.31
C ALA A 513 -1.48 -28.38 -10.80
N SER A 514 -2.64 -27.97 -10.24
CA SER A 514 -3.03 -28.26 -8.86
C SER A 514 -4.09 -29.39 -8.85
N PRO A 515 -3.75 -30.63 -8.43
CA PRO A 515 -4.69 -31.75 -8.37
C PRO A 515 -5.98 -31.53 -7.56
N PRO A 516 -5.98 -30.80 -6.41
CA PRO A 516 -7.25 -30.45 -5.77
C PRO A 516 -8.07 -29.45 -6.61
N MET A 517 -7.44 -28.43 -7.21
CA MET A 517 -8.17 -27.43 -8.02
C MET A 517 -8.75 -28.00 -9.32
N SER A 518 -8.18 -29.08 -9.87
CA SER A 518 -8.77 -29.85 -10.98
C SER A 518 -9.84 -30.87 -10.54
N GLY A 519 -10.11 -31.02 -9.24
CA GLY A 519 -11.04 -32.01 -8.72
C GLY A 519 -10.54 -33.46 -8.83
N LEU A 520 -9.26 -33.67 -9.12
CA LEU A 520 -8.65 -34.99 -9.33
C LEU A 520 -8.22 -35.68 -8.03
N ALA A 521 -8.06 -34.93 -6.93
CA ALA A 521 -7.86 -35.52 -5.61
C ALA A 521 -9.16 -36.23 -5.15
N PRO A 522 -9.10 -37.48 -4.62
CA PRO A 522 -10.28 -38.19 -4.14
C PRO A 522 -11.08 -37.37 -3.11
N LYS A 523 -12.40 -37.31 -3.29
CA LYS A 523 -13.33 -36.61 -2.39
C LYS A 523 -14.01 -37.61 -1.48
N GLY A 524 -13.88 -37.45 -0.17
CA GLY A 524 -14.54 -38.34 0.79
C GLY A 524 -13.94 -39.75 0.83
N ALA A 525 -12.62 -39.88 0.71
CA ALA A 525 -11.97 -41.19 0.76
C ALA A 525 -12.09 -41.81 2.16
N LYS A 526 -12.44 -43.11 2.26
CA LYS A 526 -12.50 -43.80 3.57
C LYS A 526 -11.16 -43.78 4.33
N ALA A 527 -10.05 -43.70 3.59
CA ALA A 527 -8.69 -43.48 4.08
C ALA A 527 -7.84 -42.93 2.93
N CYS A 528 -6.72 -42.30 3.25
CA CYS A 528 -5.73 -41.81 2.29
C CYS A 528 -4.47 -42.71 2.30
N PRO A 529 -4.39 -43.76 1.47
CA PRO A 529 -3.40 -44.83 1.61
C PRO A 529 -2.00 -44.50 1.07
N ASN A 530 -1.78 -43.35 0.45
CA ASN A 530 -0.46 -42.92 -0.01
C ASN A 530 -0.28 -41.41 0.21
N ALA A 531 0.68 -41.05 1.08
CA ALA A 531 1.02 -39.66 1.40
C ALA A 531 1.58 -38.85 0.22
N GLU A 532 2.10 -39.50 -0.83
CA GLU A 532 2.63 -38.83 -2.03
C GLU A 532 1.53 -38.26 -2.94
N LYS A 533 0.28 -38.76 -2.82
CA LYS A 533 -0.83 -38.33 -3.67
C LYS A 533 -1.82 -37.46 -2.90
N PRO A 534 -2.25 -36.31 -3.44
CA PRO A 534 -3.26 -35.47 -2.81
C PRO A 534 -4.55 -36.24 -2.49
N CYS A 535 -5.00 -36.17 -1.25
CA CYS A 535 -6.16 -36.94 -0.79
C CYS A 535 -6.85 -36.27 0.41
N TYR A 536 -8.18 -36.34 0.44
CA TYR A 536 -9.03 -35.75 1.47
C TYR A 536 -10.06 -36.79 1.95
N ILE A 537 -10.07 -37.13 3.24
CA ILE A 537 -11.11 -38.00 3.82
C ILE A 537 -12.47 -37.30 3.94
N THR A 538 -12.47 -35.96 3.99
CA THR A 538 -13.69 -35.15 3.95
C THR A 538 -13.95 -34.59 2.55
N PRO A 539 -15.20 -34.19 2.23
CA PRO A 539 -15.48 -33.47 1.00
C PRO A 539 -14.74 -32.12 0.96
N TYR A 540 -14.11 -31.82 -0.18
CA TYR A 540 -13.58 -30.49 -0.48
C TYR A 540 -14.28 -29.84 -1.68
N GLN A 541 -14.32 -28.51 -1.64
CA GLN A 541 -14.77 -27.64 -2.71
C GLN A 541 -13.58 -26.80 -3.20
N ALA A 542 -13.48 -26.60 -4.51
CA ALA A 542 -12.41 -25.81 -5.13
C ALA A 542 -13.04 -24.74 -6.03
N PHE A 543 -12.59 -23.51 -5.88
CA PHE A 543 -13.15 -22.32 -6.54
C PHE A 543 -12.05 -21.57 -7.30
N PRO A 544 -12.18 -21.38 -8.63
CA PRO A 544 -11.20 -20.66 -9.45
C PRO A 544 -11.34 -19.14 -9.25
N VAL A 545 -11.24 -18.68 -8.01
CA VAL A 545 -11.60 -17.33 -7.56
C VAL A 545 -10.46 -16.76 -6.72
N CYS A 546 -10.07 -15.52 -7.04
CA CYS A 546 -9.09 -14.76 -6.29
C CYS A 546 -9.72 -14.11 -5.05
N LEU A 547 -8.91 -13.80 -4.04
CA LEU A 547 -9.33 -12.97 -2.92
C LEU A 547 -8.94 -11.50 -3.16
N ARG A 548 -9.80 -10.54 -2.79
CA ARG A 548 -9.51 -9.09 -2.85
C ARG A 548 -10.14 -8.33 -1.68
N GLY A 549 -9.62 -7.14 -1.43
CA GLY A 549 -10.28 -6.15 -0.56
C GLY A 549 -11.52 -5.53 -1.22
N GLU A 550 -12.34 -4.86 -0.41
CA GLU A 550 -13.73 -4.48 -0.76
C GLU A 550 -13.94 -3.44 -1.87
N GLN A 551 -12.88 -2.84 -2.45
CA GLN A 551 -13.01 -1.61 -3.27
C GLN A 551 -12.84 -1.79 -4.80
N GLU A 552 -12.72 -3.01 -5.31
CA GLU A 552 -12.38 -3.24 -6.73
C GLU A 552 -13.31 -4.26 -7.42
N ALA A 553 -13.40 -4.19 -8.76
CA ALA A 553 -14.41 -4.92 -9.54
C ALA A 553 -14.36 -6.45 -9.34
N GLU A 554 -15.55 -7.09 -9.36
CA GLU A 554 -15.74 -8.55 -9.22
C GLU A 554 -14.95 -9.39 -10.24
N VAL A 555 -14.52 -8.79 -11.35
CA VAL A 555 -13.73 -9.44 -12.40
C VAL A 555 -12.58 -8.52 -12.80
N ASP A 556 -11.34 -9.03 -12.83
CA ASP A 556 -10.22 -8.25 -13.36
C ASP A 556 -10.23 -8.17 -14.89
N VAL A 557 -9.31 -7.35 -15.41
CA VAL A 557 -9.15 -7.04 -16.83
C VAL A 557 -8.71 -8.27 -17.69
N GLY A 558 -8.69 -9.47 -17.13
CA GLY A 558 -8.62 -10.70 -17.92
C GLY A 558 -9.39 -11.85 -17.25
N GLY A 559 -10.61 -11.56 -16.82
CA GLY A 559 -11.64 -12.56 -16.56
C GLY A 559 -11.50 -13.34 -15.25
N ARG A 560 -10.51 -13.04 -14.39
CA ARG A 560 -10.44 -13.69 -13.08
C ARG A 560 -11.50 -13.07 -12.18
N ARG A 561 -12.38 -13.91 -11.63
CA ARG A 561 -13.34 -13.52 -10.60
C ARG A 561 -12.61 -13.28 -9.29
N PHE A 562 -12.96 -12.19 -8.61
CA PHE A 562 -12.51 -11.86 -7.27
C PHE A 562 -13.71 -11.86 -6.33
N GLU A 563 -13.53 -12.45 -5.16
CA GLU A 563 -14.49 -12.38 -4.06
C GLU A 563 -13.79 -11.80 -2.83
N THR A 564 -14.57 -11.27 -1.90
CA THR A 564 -14.09 -10.68 -0.65
C THR A 564 -14.11 -11.71 0.47
N LEU A 565 -13.19 -11.58 1.43
CA LEU A 565 -13.22 -12.44 2.61
C LEU A 565 -14.52 -12.27 3.42
N ARG A 566 -15.15 -11.08 3.35
CA ARG A 566 -16.47 -10.83 3.93
C ARG A 566 -17.52 -11.80 3.38
N GLN A 567 -17.67 -11.92 2.07
CA GLN A 567 -18.64 -12.82 1.43
C GLN A 567 -18.44 -14.28 1.88
N HIS A 568 -17.19 -14.73 2.04
CA HIS A 568 -16.89 -16.12 2.44
C HIS A 568 -17.14 -16.38 3.93
N LEU A 569 -16.97 -15.37 4.78
CA LEU A 569 -17.23 -15.42 6.22
C LEU A 569 -18.68 -15.05 6.59
N GLU A 570 -19.46 -14.41 5.71
CA GLU A 570 -20.82 -13.94 6.02
C GLU A 570 -21.75 -15.07 6.48
N GLN A 571 -21.72 -16.21 5.79
CA GLN A 571 -22.53 -17.39 6.12
C GLN A 571 -21.98 -18.23 7.29
N GLN A 572 -20.79 -17.92 7.80
CA GLN A 572 -20.16 -18.69 8.87
C GLN A 572 -20.68 -18.26 10.24
N VAL A 573 -20.80 -19.20 11.16
CA VAL A 573 -21.14 -18.92 12.57
C VAL A 573 -19.89 -18.57 13.37
N HIS A 574 -20.05 -18.04 14.57
CA HIS A 574 -18.93 -17.69 15.45
C HIS A 574 -17.98 -18.90 15.67
N GLU A 575 -16.68 -18.62 15.66
CA GLU A 575 -15.61 -19.59 15.94
C GLU A 575 -15.68 -20.88 15.09
N SER A 576 -16.16 -20.84 13.85
CA SER A 576 -16.35 -22.04 12.99
C SER A 576 -15.29 -22.24 11.90
N THR A 577 -14.56 -21.18 11.53
CA THR A 577 -13.72 -21.21 10.32
C THR A 577 -12.23 -21.34 10.64
N HIS A 578 -11.57 -22.37 10.15
CA HIS A 578 -10.11 -22.42 10.05
C HIS A 578 -9.68 -21.70 8.77
N LEU A 579 -8.83 -20.68 8.87
CA LEU A 579 -8.47 -19.81 7.75
C LEU A 579 -6.97 -19.92 7.44
N LYS A 580 -6.59 -20.18 6.19
CA LYS A 580 -5.21 -20.12 5.69
C LYS A 580 -5.08 -19.11 4.56
N MET A 581 -4.06 -18.25 4.62
CA MET A 581 -3.73 -17.28 3.58
C MET A 581 -2.20 -17.16 3.39
N SER A 582 -1.72 -17.20 2.15
CA SER A 582 -0.40 -16.67 1.79
C SER A 582 -0.55 -15.22 1.34
N ILE A 583 0.30 -14.33 1.84
CA ILE A 583 0.26 -12.88 1.59
C ILE A 583 1.52 -12.42 0.89
N GLU A 584 1.38 -12.18 -0.41
CA GLU A 584 2.44 -11.81 -1.34
C GLU A 584 2.20 -10.43 -1.96
N GLY A 585 1.07 -9.77 -1.71
CA GLY A 585 0.91 -8.37 -2.09
C GLY A 585 -0.53 -7.84 -2.11
N ALA A 586 -1.43 -8.51 -2.83
CA ALA A 586 -2.81 -8.04 -3.01
C ALA A 586 -3.71 -8.37 -1.81
N GLU A 587 -3.22 -9.23 -0.92
CA GLU A 587 -3.95 -9.77 0.22
C GLU A 587 -3.77 -8.90 1.48
N TRP A 588 -2.84 -7.94 1.47
CA TRP A 588 -2.65 -6.99 2.58
C TRP A 588 -3.91 -6.16 2.86
N PRO A 589 -4.61 -5.57 1.86
CA PRO A 589 -5.95 -5.02 2.04
C PRO A 589 -6.97 -6.00 2.63
N VAL A 590 -6.91 -7.29 2.28
CA VAL A 590 -7.85 -8.29 2.80
C VAL A 590 -7.66 -8.53 4.30
N LEU A 591 -6.41 -8.58 4.76
CA LEU A 591 -6.12 -8.66 6.19
C LEU A 591 -6.55 -7.40 6.93
N GLN A 592 -6.46 -6.23 6.29
CA GLN A 592 -7.00 -4.99 6.86
C GLN A 592 -8.52 -5.05 6.96
N ASP A 593 -9.24 -5.50 5.93
CA ASP A 593 -10.70 -5.64 5.94
C ASP A 593 -11.16 -6.68 6.99
N LEU A 594 -10.39 -7.76 7.19
CA LEU A 594 -10.60 -8.70 8.29
C LEU A 594 -10.45 -8.02 9.66
N LEU A 595 -9.37 -7.26 9.87
CA LEU A 595 -9.12 -6.51 11.11
C LEU A 595 -10.10 -5.35 11.32
N ALA A 596 -10.73 -4.84 10.27
CA ALA A 596 -11.76 -3.80 10.32
C ALA A 596 -13.05 -4.30 10.98
N CYS A 597 -13.38 -5.58 10.76
CA CYS A 597 -14.70 -6.14 11.04
C CYS A 597 -14.62 -7.17 12.17
N LYS A 598 -14.88 -6.73 13.41
CA LYS A 598 -14.94 -7.60 14.59
C LYS A 598 -15.86 -8.81 14.38
N ALA A 599 -17.00 -8.63 13.70
CA ALA A 599 -17.93 -9.72 13.39
C ALA A 599 -17.37 -10.77 12.41
N MET A 600 -16.34 -10.45 11.61
CA MET A 600 -15.61 -11.43 10.80
C MET A 600 -14.53 -12.13 11.63
N LEU A 601 -13.76 -11.38 12.43
CA LEU A 601 -12.75 -11.94 13.34
C LEU A 601 -13.35 -13.00 14.27
N GLU A 602 -14.52 -12.74 14.85
CA GLU A 602 -15.19 -13.67 15.76
C GLU A 602 -15.73 -14.95 15.10
N LYS A 603 -15.67 -15.08 13.77
CA LYS A 603 -15.99 -16.31 13.02
C LYS A 603 -14.76 -17.16 12.74
N VAL A 604 -13.58 -16.56 12.79
CA VAL A 604 -12.30 -17.23 12.58
C VAL A 604 -11.87 -17.94 13.86
N ARG A 605 -11.65 -19.26 13.74
CA ARG A 605 -11.32 -20.20 14.81
C ARG A 605 -9.81 -20.36 14.96
N THR A 606 -9.13 -20.65 13.85
CA THR A 606 -7.67 -20.54 13.70
C THR A 606 -7.34 -19.75 12.45
N LEU A 607 -6.20 -19.08 12.45
CA LEU A 607 -5.71 -18.26 11.33
C LEU A 607 -4.25 -18.64 11.07
N HIS A 608 -3.95 -19.08 9.86
CA HIS A 608 -2.63 -19.55 9.43
C HIS A 608 -2.17 -18.63 8.31
N VAL A 609 -1.04 -17.96 8.51
CA VAL A 609 -0.63 -16.88 7.63
C VAL A 609 0.82 -17.00 7.26
N GLU A 610 1.06 -17.09 5.95
CA GLU A 610 2.39 -16.95 5.37
C GLU A 610 2.57 -15.49 4.90
N PHE A 611 3.50 -14.78 5.53
CA PHE A 611 3.77 -13.37 5.24
C PHE A 611 5.03 -13.20 4.42
N HIS A 612 4.94 -12.45 3.31
CA HIS A 612 6.09 -12.05 2.51
C HIS A 612 6.24 -10.53 2.57
N MET A 613 7.17 -10.04 3.40
CA MET A 613 7.33 -8.61 3.67
C MET A 613 7.96 -7.83 2.51
N GLY A 614 8.66 -8.52 1.60
CA GLY A 614 9.42 -7.91 0.51
C GLY A 614 8.60 -7.44 -0.71
N PHE A 615 7.40 -7.98 -0.96
CA PHE A 615 6.69 -7.70 -2.22
C PHE A 615 6.02 -6.31 -2.26
N PHE A 616 5.99 -5.72 -3.46
CA PHE A 616 5.59 -4.34 -3.74
C PHE A 616 4.27 -4.27 -4.53
N THR A 617 3.17 -3.95 -3.84
CA THR A 617 1.85 -3.66 -4.44
C THR A 617 1.31 -2.29 -4.06
N GLU A 618 1.79 -1.70 -2.98
CA GLU A 618 1.29 -0.43 -2.41
C GLU A 618 2.25 0.73 -2.67
N TRP A 619 1.70 1.89 -3.06
CA TRP A 619 2.42 3.13 -3.34
C TRP A 619 2.82 3.93 -2.08
N LEU A 620 3.08 3.25 -0.97
CA LEU A 620 3.52 3.87 0.28
C LEU A 620 5.05 3.90 0.35
N PRO A 621 5.66 4.95 0.95
CA PRO A 621 7.09 4.95 1.29
C PRO A 621 7.44 3.68 2.07
N GLU A 622 8.60 3.08 1.79
CA GLU A 622 8.96 1.75 2.31
C GLU A 622 8.74 1.62 3.83
N ARG A 623 9.20 2.60 4.60
CA ARG A 623 9.00 2.64 6.05
C ARG A 623 7.52 2.59 6.44
N GLU A 624 6.70 3.46 5.86
CA GLU A 624 5.27 3.56 6.18
C GLU A 624 4.52 2.27 5.83
N ARG A 625 4.83 1.69 4.66
CA ARG A 625 4.33 0.40 4.21
C ARG A 625 4.67 -0.72 5.20
N LEU A 626 5.93 -0.85 5.60
CA LEU A 626 6.37 -1.89 6.53
C LEU A 626 5.82 -1.67 7.94
N GLU A 627 5.77 -0.43 8.40
CA GLU A 627 5.18 -0.05 9.69
C GLU A 627 3.67 -0.35 9.73
N ARG A 628 2.95 -0.14 8.61
CA ARG A 628 1.55 -0.58 8.44
C ARG A 628 1.41 -2.10 8.47
N ARG A 629 2.28 -2.84 7.77
CA ARG A 629 2.29 -4.32 7.76
C ARG A 629 2.54 -4.90 9.16
N VAL A 630 3.56 -4.41 9.87
CA VAL A 630 3.85 -4.82 11.25
C VAL A 630 2.68 -4.49 12.18
N ARG A 631 2.06 -3.30 12.08
CA ARG A 631 0.85 -2.95 12.85
C ARG A 631 -0.33 -3.88 12.64
N MET A 632 -0.55 -4.39 11.42
CA MET A 632 -1.62 -5.36 11.18
C MET A 632 -1.33 -6.70 11.89
N ILE A 633 -0.08 -7.16 11.86
CA ILE A 633 0.37 -8.37 12.57
C ILE A 633 0.25 -8.19 14.09
N GLU A 634 0.66 -7.03 14.63
CA GLU A 634 0.46 -6.64 16.02
C GLU A 634 -1.03 -6.65 16.42
N ARG A 635 -1.94 -6.22 15.55
CA ARG A 635 -3.39 -6.21 15.84
C ARG A 635 -4.01 -7.60 15.89
N PHE A 636 -3.50 -8.58 15.13
CA PHE A 636 -3.99 -9.96 15.27
C PHE A 636 -3.77 -10.51 16.69
N THR A 637 -2.68 -10.14 17.38
CA THR A 637 -2.43 -10.59 18.76
C THR A 637 -3.44 -10.04 19.78
N ARG A 638 -4.29 -9.07 19.42
CA ARG A 638 -5.41 -8.62 20.28
C ARG A 638 -6.51 -9.67 20.33
N HIS A 639 -6.83 -10.32 19.21
CA HIS A 639 -7.94 -11.28 19.05
C HIS A 639 -7.51 -12.75 19.11
N PHE A 640 -6.25 -13.02 18.75
CA PHE A 640 -5.68 -14.37 18.71
C PHE A 640 -4.47 -14.49 19.63
N TYR A 641 -4.16 -15.71 20.07
CA TYR A 641 -2.83 -16.08 20.53
C TYR A 641 -2.04 -16.69 19.36
N VAL A 642 -0.74 -16.42 19.29
CA VAL A 642 0.17 -17.18 18.42
C VAL A 642 0.37 -18.56 19.05
N VAL A 643 0.17 -19.62 18.27
CA VAL A 643 0.40 -21.03 18.64
C VAL A 643 1.83 -21.45 18.28
N GLY A 644 2.30 -21.01 17.11
CA GLY A 644 3.63 -21.30 16.61
C GLY A 644 4.02 -20.40 15.45
N SER A 645 5.32 -20.31 15.16
CA SER A 645 5.84 -19.69 13.94
C SER A 645 7.10 -20.38 13.42
N THR A 646 7.42 -20.15 12.15
CA THR A 646 8.62 -20.71 11.46
C THR A 646 9.85 -19.82 11.54
N VAL A 647 9.76 -18.72 12.28
CA VAL A 647 10.82 -17.71 12.40
C VAL A 647 12.13 -18.33 12.90
N GLU A 648 12.05 -19.27 13.84
CA GLU A 648 13.22 -19.99 14.37
C GLU A 648 13.83 -20.96 13.34
N TYR A 649 13.01 -21.62 12.51
CA TYR A 649 13.50 -22.52 11.47
C TYR A 649 14.27 -21.79 10.36
N PHE A 650 13.75 -20.63 9.94
CA PHE A 650 14.50 -19.74 9.04
C PHE A 650 15.80 -19.22 9.70
N ARG A 651 15.78 -18.96 11.01
CA ARG A 651 17.00 -18.59 11.77
C ARG A 651 18.06 -19.69 11.79
N GLN A 652 17.69 -20.97 11.87
CA GLN A 652 18.64 -22.09 11.83
C GLN A 652 19.33 -22.25 10.47
N SER A 653 18.61 -21.94 9.38
CA SER A 653 19.15 -21.96 8.02
C SER A 653 20.06 -20.76 7.72
N TRP A 654 19.90 -19.65 8.46
CA TRP A 654 20.65 -18.42 8.26
C TRP A 654 21.99 -18.40 9.01
N LYS A 655 23.08 -18.26 8.26
CA LYS A 655 24.46 -18.29 8.75
C LYS A 655 25.20 -17.07 8.23
N PRO A 656 25.06 -15.89 8.86
CA PRO A 656 25.59 -14.62 8.36
C PRO A 656 27.10 -14.68 8.07
N GLU A 657 27.86 -15.51 8.79
CA GLU A 657 29.30 -15.72 8.58
C GLU A 657 29.63 -16.44 7.26
N SER A 658 28.78 -17.37 6.80
CA SER A 658 28.95 -18.06 5.49
C SER A 658 28.20 -17.39 4.36
N ASP A 659 27.06 -16.79 4.66
CA ASP A 659 26.12 -16.25 3.67
C ASP A 659 26.49 -14.80 3.32
N CYS A 660 27.12 -14.07 4.26
CA CYS A 660 27.58 -12.69 4.12
C CYS A 660 29.07 -12.50 4.52
N PRO A 661 30.03 -13.28 3.99
CA PRO A 661 31.41 -13.41 4.49
C PRO A 661 32.31 -12.17 4.32
N LYS A 662 31.76 -11.01 3.91
CA LYS A 662 32.50 -9.76 3.67
C LYS A 662 31.82 -8.50 4.23
N GLN A 663 30.73 -8.61 5.00
CA GLN A 663 29.92 -7.47 5.48
C GLN A 663 29.35 -6.58 4.35
N THR A 664 29.33 -7.07 3.11
CA THR A 664 28.82 -6.35 1.92
C THR A 664 27.41 -6.76 1.53
N CYS A 665 26.67 -7.48 2.38
CA CYS A 665 25.29 -7.84 2.07
C CYS A 665 24.40 -6.61 2.07
N VAL A 666 23.45 -6.58 1.13
CA VAL A 666 22.38 -5.59 1.11
C VAL A 666 21.54 -5.76 2.37
N GLU A 667 21.17 -4.66 3.00
CA GLU A 667 20.31 -4.68 4.18
C GLU A 667 18.90 -5.18 3.82
N PRO A 668 18.40 -6.25 4.47
CA PRO A 668 17.11 -6.86 4.16
C PRO A 668 15.97 -5.90 4.45
N VAL A 669 14.80 -6.19 3.87
CA VAL A 669 13.60 -5.33 3.96
C VAL A 669 13.21 -5.08 5.43
N LEU A 670 13.33 -6.10 6.28
CA LEU A 670 13.19 -6.05 7.73
C LEU A 670 14.25 -6.94 8.38
N HIS A 671 14.76 -6.51 9.54
CA HIS A 671 15.60 -7.33 10.40
C HIS A 671 15.35 -6.99 11.87
N THR A 672 15.64 -7.91 12.80
CA THR A 672 15.66 -7.61 14.24
C THR A 672 16.79 -6.62 14.58
N GLY A 673 16.78 -6.00 15.76
CA GLY A 673 17.89 -5.22 16.29
C GLY A 673 19.19 -6.02 16.40
N GLY A 674 19.07 -7.35 16.54
CA GLY A 674 20.13 -8.35 16.48
C GLY A 674 20.49 -8.86 15.07
N GLY A 675 19.98 -8.22 14.00
CA GLY A 675 20.38 -8.43 12.61
C GLY A 675 19.68 -9.57 11.86
N PHE A 676 18.81 -10.35 12.49
CA PHE A 676 18.14 -11.47 11.81
C PHE A 676 17.06 -10.98 10.83
N ALA A 677 17.15 -11.38 9.56
CA ALA A 677 16.23 -10.98 8.50
C ALA A 677 14.82 -11.60 8.67
N LEU A 678 13.77 -10.78 8.51
CA LEU A 678 12.36 -11.17 8.66
C LEU A 678 11.58 -10.92 7.36
N GLU A 679 12.00 -11.59 6.28
CA GLU A 679 11.45 -11.35 4.93
C GLU A 679 10.28 -12.28 4.58
N ARG A 680 10.33 -13.55 5.01
CA ARG A 680 9.28 -14.57 4.85
C ARG A 680 9.15 -15.39 6.12
N PHE A 681 7.92 -15.62 6.58
CA PHE A 681 7.61 -16.50 7.71
C PHE A 681 6.14 -16.94 7.68
N VAL A 682 5.88 -18.12 8.21
CA VAL A 682 4.55 -18.65 8.54
C VAL A 682 4.29 -18.50 10.04
N VAL A 683 3.07 -18.12 10.40
CA VAL A 683 2.58 -18.01 11.78
C VAL A 683 1.17 -18.59 11.88
N SER A 684 0.94 -19.38 12.94
CA SER A 684 -0.35 -20.03 13.21
C SER A 684 -0.97 -19.44 14.48
N TYR A 685 -2.24 -19.04 14.40
CA TYR A 685 -2.99 -18.31 15.43
C TYR A 685 -4.24 -19.08 15.89
N VAL A 686 -4.61 -18.96 17.16
CA VAL A 686 -5.86 -19.48 17.75
C VAL A 686 -6.70 -18.37 18.39
N HIS A 687 -8.02 -18.38 18.18
CA HIS A 687 -8.89 -17.32 18.71
C HIS A 687 -8.98 -17.38 20.24
N LYS A 688 -8.72 -16.24 20.93
CA LYS A 688 -8.54 -16.22 22.40
C LYS A 688 -9.73 -16.78 23.19
N LYS A 689 -10.96 -16.56 22.70
CA LYS A 689 -12.19 -17.06 23.35
C LYS A 689 -12.23 -18.60 23.48
N LEU A 690 -11.49 -19.34 22.66
CA LEU A 690 -11.42 -20.81 22.74
C LEU A 690 -10.57 -21.23 23.94
N VAL A 691 -9.36 -20.69 24.04
CA VAL A 691 -8.37 -20.98 25.09
C VAL A 691 -8.87 -20.53 26.47
N LEU A 692 -9.52 -19.37 26.56
CA LEU A 692 -10.01 -18.83 27.85
C LEU A 692 -11.18 -19.63 28.45
N ARG A 693 -11.92 -20.44 27.67
CA ARG A 693 -13.02 -21.27 28.20
C ARG A 693 -12.55 -22.48 29.00
N THR A 694 -11.37 -23.02 28.71
CA THR A 694 -10.80 -24.19 29.41
C THR A 694 -10.00 -23.84 30.66
N ALA A 695 -9.70 -22.57 30.89
CA ALA A 695 -9.10 -22.08 32.14
C ALA A 695 -10.06 -22.13 33.35
N VAL A 696 -11.34 -22.49 33.14
CA VAL A 696 -12.27 -22.83 34.23
C VAL A 696 -11.77 -24.11 34.92
N PRO A 697 -11.52 -24.10 36.25
CA PRO A 697 -10.92 -25.25 36.94
C PRO A 697 -11.69 -26.54 36.70
N LYS A 698 -11.01 -27.52 36.09
CA LYS A 698 -11.59 -28.82 35.72
C LYS A 698 -12.01 -29.56 37.01
N PRO A 699 -13.31 -29.82 37.26
CA PRO A 699 -13.73 -30.58 38.42
C PRO A 699 -13.18 -32.00 38.31
N THR A 700 -12.58 -32.50 39.40
CA THR A 700 -11.83 -33.76 39.45
C THR A 700 -12.67 -34.96 39.00
N PRO A 701 -12.38 -35.61 37.85
CA PRO A 701 -13.16 -36.76 37.38
C PRO A 701 -12.79 -38.04 38.14
N ALA A 702 -13.81 -38.83 38.49
CA ALA A 702 -13.65 -40.20 39.00
C ALA A 702 -13.27 -41.18 37.86
N ALA A 703 -12.76 -42.36 38.24
CA ALA A 703 -12.12 -43.32 37.34
C ALA A 703 -13.07 -44.33 36.64
N GLY A 704 -12.58 -44.92 35.53
CA GLY A 704 -13.18 -46.04 34.78
C GLY A 704 -13.66 -45.64 33.37
N ASP A 705 -13.64 -46.50 32.33
CA ASP A 705 -12.99 -47.80 32.11
C ASP A 705 -12.90 -48.06 30.57
N GLY A 706 -12.38 -49.19 30.08
CA GLY A 706 -12.16 -49.52 28.63
C GLY A 706 -13.43 -49.66 27.76
N GLY A 707 -13.38 -49.98 26.45
CA GLY A 707 -12.27 -50.35 25.54
C GLY A 707 -12.74 -50.66 24.09
N ASP A 708 -11.94 -51.43 23.35
CA ASP A 708 -12.23 -52.21 22.10
C ASP A 708 -12.16 -51.62 20.67
N GLN A 709 -11.39 -52.35 19.84
CA GLN A 709 -11.29 -52.42 18.36
C GLN A 709 -11.80 -53.82 17.91
N PRO A 710 -12.28 -54.10 16.67
CA PRO A 710 -11.41 -54.48 15.52
C PRO A 710 -12.09 -54.30 14.11
N PRO A 711 -11.82 -55.10 13.03
CA PRO A 711 -10.60 -55.37 12.25
C PRO A 711 -10.72 -55.04 10.73
N ALA A 712 -9.72 -55.41 9.91
CA ALA A 712 -9.64 -55.19 8.45
C ALA A 712 -9.75 -56.48 7.59
N ALA A 713 -10.01 -56.37 6.27
CA ALA A 713 -9.89 -57.48 5.28
C ALA A 713 -9.76 -57.05 3.78
N GLY A 714 -8.80 -57.66 3.04
CA GLY A 714 -8.73 -57.96 1.57
C GLY A 714 -8.90 -56.85 0.48
N GLY A 715 -8.38 -56.94 -0.76
CA GLY A 715 -7.39 -57.86 -1.37
C GLY A 715 -7.39 -57.92 -2.94
N PHE A 716 -6.31 -57.45 -3.60
CA PHE A 716 -5.76 -57.87 -4.95
C PHE A 716 -6.52 -57.54 -6.30
N PRO A 717 -5.84 -57.57 -7.50
CA PRO A 717 -5.94 -56.48 -8.54
C PRO A 717 -6.12 -56.95 -10.04
N PRO A 718 -5.30 -56.55 -11.07
CA PRO A 718 -5.46 -55.41 -12.01
C PRO A 718 -5.45 -55.74 -13.54
N ALA A 719 -5.69 -54.76 -14.45
CA ALA A 719 -5.22 -54.80 -15.87
C ALA A 719 -5.26 -53.47 -16.69
N TRP A 720 -4.16 -53.21 -17.44
CA TRP A 720 -3.87 -52.55 -18.76
C TRP A 720 -4.97 -51.74 -19.55
N ILE A 721 -4.71 -50.80 -20.50
CA ILE A 721 -3.49 -50.41 -21.27
C ILE A 721 -3.49 -48.94 -21.86
N ALA A 722 -2.41 -48.61 -22.59
CA ALA A 722 -1.90 -47.41 -23.30
C ALA A 722 -2.74 -46.47 -24.24
N LYS A 723 -2.07 -45.35 -24.63
CA LYS A 723 -2.41 -44.31 -25.64
C LYS A 723 -1.92 -44.64 -27.07
N PRO A 724 -2.40 -43.94 -28.13
CA PRO A 724 -1.75 -43.87 -29.46
C PRO A 724 -1.04 -42.52 -29.77
N PRO A 725 -0.13 -42.46 -30.78
CA PRO A 725 0.66 -41.26 -31.15
C PRO A 725 0.38 -40.68 -32.57
N VAL A 726 0.78 -39.44 -32.85
CA VAL A 726 0.81 -38.84 -34.22
C VAL A 726 2.01 -37.90 -34.45
N THR A 727 3.02 -38.46 -35.13
CA THR A 727 3.88 -37.97 -36.24
C THR A 727 4.22 -36.49 -36.51
N SER A 728 5.49 -36.30 -36.87
CA SER A 728 6.16 -35.12 -37.46
C SER A 728 6.06 -35.01 -38.99
N ALA A 729 6.18 -33.80 -39.56
CA ALA A 729 6.42 -33.57 -40.99
C ALA A 729 7.42 -32.40 -41.21
N GLN A 730 8.18 -32.45 -42.30
CA GLN A 730 9.28 -31.54 -42.65
C GLN A 730 8.86 -30.47 -43.67
N ARG A 731 9.58 -29.34 -43.73
CA ARG A 731 9.93 -28.52 -44.94
C ARG A 731 11.02 -27.50 -44.55
N GLU A 732 12.20 -27.49 -45.16
CA GLU A 732 12.61 -27.03 -46.51
C GLU A 732 12.87 -25.51 -46.61
N ASP A 733 14.02 -25.17 -47.20
CA ASP A 733 14.69 -23.87 -47.15
C ASP A 733 14.13 -22.80 -48.12
N SER A 734 14.43 -21.51 -47.82
CA SER A 734 14.68 -20.49 -48.86
C SER A 734 15.51 -19.29 -48.36
N GLU A 735 16.63 -19.08 -49.07
CA GLU A 735 17.25 -17.82 -49.51
C GLU A 735 17.59 -16.68 -48.51
N ARG A 736 18.88 -16.29 -48.51
CA ARG A 736 19.46 -15.13 -47.81
C ARG A 736 19.68 -13.94 -48.76
N PRO A 737 19.53 -12.68 -48.30
CA PRO A 737 20.15 -11.51 -48.93
C PRO A 737 21.37 -10.94 -48.15
N ALA A 738 22.47 -10.80 -48.90
CA ALA A 738 23.55 -9.80 -48.87
C ALA A 738 24.21 -9.25 -47.56
N ALA A 739 25.54 -9.45 -47.50
CA ALA A 739 26.61 -8.52 -47.07
C ALA A 739 26.59 -7.91 -45.64
N SER A 740 27.36 -8.54 -44.74
CA SER A 740 27.78 -8.02 -43.43
C SER A 740 28.91 -6.99 -43.54
N ALA A 741 28.95 -6.03 -42.61
CA ALA A 741 30.04 -5.08 -42.43
C ALA A 741 30.72 -5.34 -41.08
N GLN A 742 31.98 -5.80 -41.11
CA GLN A 742 32.69 -6.32 -39.94
C GLN A 742 32.83 -5.29 -38.79
N ALA A 743 32.14 -5.56 -37.67
CA ALA A 743 32.21 -4.74 -36.46
C ALA A 743 33.42 -5.09 -35.57
N GLY A 744 34.62 -4.68 -36.00
CA GLY A 744 35.82 -4.75 -35.15
C GLY A 744 35.79 -3.68 -34.04
N GLY A 745 35.70 -4.10 -32.77
CA GLY A 745 35.72 -3.18 -31.63
C GLY A 745 37.01 -2.35 -31.56
N PRO A 746 36.95 -1.03 -31.23
CA PRO A 746 38.11 -0.16 -31.25
C PRO A 746 39.15 -0.56 -30.20
N LYS A 747 40.41 -0.68 -30.62
CA LYS A 747 41.56 -0.86 -29.71
C LYS A 747 41.69 0.40 -28.83
N SER A 748 41.98 0.22 -27.55
CA SER A 748 42.18 1.33 -26.61
C SER A 748 43.23 2.31 -27.11
N GLY A 749 42.82 3.54 -27.45
CA GLY A 749 43.69 4.57 -28.02
C GLY A 749 43.47 4.87 -29.51
N ALA A 750 42.68 4.07 -30.23
CA ALA A 750 42.20 4.46 -31.55
C ALA A 750 41.25 5.66 -31.44
N LEU A 751 41.50 6.71 -32.23
CA LEU A 751 40.54 7.80 -32.43
C LEU A 751 39.27 7.21 -33.03
N CYS A 752 38.10 7.52 -32.45
CA CYS A 752 36.85 7.07 -33.04
C CYS A 752 36.62 7.74 -34.40
N GLU A 753 36.52 6.90 -35.43
CA GLU A 753 36.08 7.35 -36.74
C GLU A 753 34.56 7.30 -36.82
N TYR A 754 33.93 8.47 -36.93
CA TYR A 754 32.49 8.55 -37.17
C TYR A 754 32.18 8.08 -38.60
N GLY A 755 31.61 6.87 -38.73
CA GLY A 755 30.99 6.44 -39.97
C GLY A 755 29.88 7.41 -40.40
N LYS A 756 29.66 7.61 -41.69
CA LYS A 756 28.70 8.59 -42.25
C LYS A 756 27.22 8.15 -42.19
N ASN A 757 26.83 7.36 -41.17
CA ASN A 757 25.50 6.76 -41.08
C ASN A 757 24.67 7.46 -40.00
N ASP A 758 23.57 8.08 -40.43
CA ASP A 758 22.67 8.93 -39.62
C ASP A 758 21.70 8.13 -38.72
N GLY A 759 22.22 7.25 -37.85
CA GLY A 759 21.36 6.37 -37.05
C GLY A 759 22.03 5.65 -35.88
N ALA A 760 21.20 4.88 -35.15
CA ALA A 760 21.63 4.03 -34.04
C ALA A 760 22.66 2.98 -34.46
N ARG A 761 23.51 2.53 -33.52
CA ARG A 761 24.62 1.60 -33.83
C ARG A 761 24.73 0.45 -32.83
N PRO A 762 25.09 -0.75 -33.29
CA PRO A 762 25.56 -1.83 -32.42
C PRO A 762 26.96 -1.53 -31.88
N GLY A 763 27.35 -2.23 -30.82
CA GLY A 763 28.64 -2.05 -30.15
C GLY A 763 28.72 -0.81 -29.26
N VAL A 764 29.91 -0.55 -28.71
CA VAL A 764 30.14 0.52 -27.72
C VAL A 764 30.01 1.89 -28.40
N PRO A 765 29.08 2.77 -27.95
CA PRO A 765 28.84 4.06 -28.60
C PRO A 765 30.03 4.98 -28.42
N CYS A 766 30.55 5.58 -29.50
CA CYS A 766 31.66 6.51 -29.32
C CYS A 766 31.21 7.90 -28.84
N LEU A 767 31.56 8.22 -27.59
CA LEU A 767 31.27 9.48 -26.92
C LEU A 767 32.57 10.21 -26.51
N PRO A 768 33.35 10.77 -27.46
CA PRO A 768 34.59 11.45 -27.11
C PRO A 768 34.29 12.75 -26.36
N PRO A 769 35.13 13.13 -25.38
CA PRO A 769 34.91 14.31 -24.57
C PRO A 769 34.86 15.58 -25.42
N ALA A 770 34.13 16.59 -24.93
CA ALA A 770 34.18 17.94 -25.50
C ALA A 770 35.62 18.47 -25.47
N ARG A 771 36.04 19.24 -26.48
CA ARG A 771 37.38 19.86 -26.48
C ARG A 771 37.50 20.92 -25.38
N ARG A 772 36.37 21.50 -24.99
CA ARG A 772 36.23 22.42 -23.86
C ARG A 772 34.99 22.04 -23.06
N TRP A 773 35.07 22.09 -21.73
CA TRP A 773 33.91 21.87 -20.88
C TRP A 773 32.79 22.89 -21.21
N PRO A 774 31.56 22.44 -21.53
CA PRO A 774 30.52 23.33 -22.05
C PRO A 774 29.64 23.99 -20.98
N TYR A 775 29.55 23.39 -19.79
CA TYR A 775 28.54 23.75 -18.79
C TYR A 775 29.10 24.63 -17.68
N MET A 776 28.27 25.53 -17.14
CA MET A 776 28.63 26.37 -15.98
C MET A 776 29.02 25.57 -14.73
N LYS A 777 28.55 24.32 -14.63
CA LYS A 777 28.74 23.43 -13.49
C LYS A 777 29.22 22.06 -14.00
N ASN A 778 29.87 21.33 -13.12
CA ASN A 778 30.23 19.93 -13.33
C ASN A 778 29.82 19.13 -12.09
N THR A 779 28.52 18.93 -11.94
CA THR A 779 27.92 18.34 -10.76
C THR A 779 28.18 16.83 -10.75
N SER A 780 29.02 16.38 -9.82
CA SER A 780 29.55 15.01 -9.79
C SER A 780 28.49 13.90 -9.83
N TRP A 781 27.33 14.10 -9.21
CA TRP A 781 26.24 13.11 -9.26
C TRP A 781 25.59 13.01 -10.65
N ARG A 782 25.52 14.11 -11.43
CA ARG A 782 25.03 14.06 -12.82
C ARG A 782 25.99 13.32 -13.73
N VAL A 783 27.30 13.51 -13.51
CA VAL A 783 28.35 12.74 -14.17
C VAL A 783 28.19 11.26 -13.85
N SER A 784 28.09 10.91 -12.57
CA SER A 784 27.95 9.52 -12.13
C SER A 784 26.70 8.84 -12.71
N LEU A 785 25.54 9.53 -12.72
CA LEU A 785 24.31 9.00 -13.31
C LEU A 785 24.36 8.97 -14.85
N GLY A 786 25.06 9.91 -15.48
CA GLY A 786 25.29 9.91 -16.92
C GLY A 786 26.17 8.75 -17.39
N GLU A 787 27.28 8.49 -16.70
CA GLU A 787 28.14 7.32 -16.95
C GLU A 787 27.39 6.01 -16.73
N ARG A 788 26.58 5.90 -15.66
CA ARG A 788 25.71 4.74 -15.41
C ARG A 788 24.68 4.53 -16.51
N ALA A 789 24.03 5.60 -16.99
CA ALA A 789 23.07 5.54 -18.10
C ALA A 789 23.74 5.09 -19.41
N VAL A 790 24.93 5.61 -19.74
CA VAL A 790 25.72 5.14 -20.91
C VAL A 790 26.11 3.68 -20.74
N ALA A 791 26.62 3.28 -19.57
CA ALA A 791 26.98 1.89 -19.30
C ALA A 791 25.78 0.96 -19.47
N ALA A 792 24.60 1.33 -18.97
CA ALA A 792 23.36 0.58 -19.10
C ALA A 792 22.85 0.48 -20.55
N ALA A 793 23.03 1.53 -21.34
CA ALA A 793 22.69 1.58 -22.77
C ALA A 793 23.74 0.91 -23.68
N THR A 794 24.93 0.59 -23.18
CA THR A 794 26.05 0.06 -23.96
C THR A 794 25.88 -1.44 -24.23
N PRO A 795 25.82 -1.87 -25.51
CA PRO A 795 25.80 -3.27 -25.91
C PRO A 795 27.01 -4.07 -25.43
N ASP A 796 26.75 -5.30 -25.01
CA ASP A 796 27.77 -6.34 -24.77
C ASP A 796 27.64 -7.50 -25.78
N LEU A 797 26.93 -7.26 -26.88
CA LEU A 797 26.63 -8.22 -27.94
C LEU A 797 27.56 -8.03 -29.14
N THR A 798 28.08 -9.14 -29.66
CA THR A 798 28.85 -9.21 -30.91
C THR A 798 27.95 -9.49 -32.12
N GLU A 799 28.47 -9.29 -33.33
CA GLU A 799 27.74 -9.62 -34.57
C GLU A 799 27.43 -11.12 -34.64
N GLU A 800 28.34 -11.96 -34.14
CA GLU A 800 28.18 -13.41 -34.03
C GLU A 800 27.07 -13.82 -33.03
N ASP A 801 26.92 -13.10 -31.92
CA ASP A 801 25.86 -13.39 -30.93
C ASP A 801 24.45 -13.21 -31.53
N CYS A 802 24.31 -12.20 -32.39
CA CYS A 802 23.05 -11.84 -33.05
C CYS A 802 22.86 -12.40 -34.45
N GLU A 803 23.86 -13.09 -35.00
CA GLU A 803 23.91 -13.54 -36.40
C GLU A 803 23.70 -12.39 -37.40
N GLY A 804 24.35 -11.26 -37.13
CA GLY A 804 24.18 -9.99 -37.84
C GLY A 804 23.24 -9.00 -37.13
N PHE A 805 23.36 -7.71 -37.46
CA PHE A 805 22.44 -6.67 -37.00
C PHE A 805 21.68 -6.04 -38.17
N VAL A 806 20.40 -5.75 -37.96
CA VAL A 806 19.58 -4.95 -38.88
C VAL A 806 19.46 -3.55 -38.32
N VAL A 807 20.10 -2.58 -38.97
CA VAL A 807 20.21 -1.19 -38.52
C VAL A 807 19.40 -0.28 -39.44
N PHE A 808 18.51 0.53 -38.88
CA PHE A 808 17.81 1.59 -39.60
C PHE A 808 17.36 2.68 -38.63
N ASP A 809 17.45 3.95 -39.04
CA ASP A 809 16.99 5.10 -38.24
C ASP A 809 17.53 5.03 -36.78
N ASP A 810 16.68 5.08 -35.76
CA ASP A 810 17.05 4.95 -34.34
C ASP A 810 17.06 3.49 -33.80
N GLN A 811 16.99 2.50 -34.70
CA GLN A 811 16.78 1.08 -34.38
C GLN A 811 17.97 0.20 -34.76
N VAL A 812 18.27 -0.78 -33.89
CA VAL A 812 19.30 -1.81 -34.08
C VAL A 812 18.70 -3.13 -33.62
N TRP A 813 18.39 -4.02 -34.56
CA TRP A 813 17.75 -5.29 -34.26
C TRP A 813 18.73 -6.45 -34.39
N CYS A 814 18.67 -7.37 -33.43
CA CYS A 814 19.41 -8.62 -33.41
C CYS A 814 18.79 -9.60 -34.41
N SER A 815 19.48 -9.95 -35.51
CA SER A 815 18.88 -10.72 -36.61
C SER A 815 18.30 -12.06 -36.16
N ARG A 816 18.98 -12.73 -35.23
CA ARG A 816 18.51 -13.95 -34.56
C ARG A 816 17.14 -13.80 -33.87
N ALA A 817 16.86 -12.64 -33.29
CA ALA A 817 15.57 -12.35 -32.65
C ALA A 817 14.47 -11.97 -33.66
N MET A 818 14.84 -11.51 -34.86
CA MET A 818 13.88 -11.16 -35.91
C MET A 818 13.41 -12.36 -36.74
N ARG A 819 14.04 -13.53 -36.59
CA ARG A 819 13.55 -14.78 -37.19
C ARG A 819 12.21 -15.19 -36.58
N ALA A 820 11.36 -15.80 -37.40
CA ALA A 820 10.13 -16.43 -36.96
C ALA A 820 10.39 -17.42 -35.80
N ALA A 821 9.48 -17.46 -34.84
CA ALA A 821 9.52 -18.44 -33.76
C ALA A 821 8.90 -19.76 -34.24
N ASP A 822 9.41 -20.89 -33.77
CA ASP A 822 8.90 -22.22 -34.12
C ASP A 822 7.41 -22.36 -33.75
N GLY A 823 6.53 -22.18 -34.72
CA GLY A 823 5.07 -22.34 -34.60
C GLY A 823 4.31 -21.24 -33.84
N GLY A 824 4.96 -20.15 -33.43
CA GLY A 824 4.34 -19.08 -32.63
C GLY A 824 3.91 -17.85 -33.44
N VAL A 825 2.70 -17.33 -33.22
CA VAL A 825 2.24 -16.05 -33.81
C VAL A 825 2.96 -14.88 -33.14
N ILE A 826 4.03 -14.39 -33.76
CA ILE A 826 4.74 -13.17 -33.33
C ILE A 826 3.89 -11.93 -33.62
N ARG A 827 3.91 -10.94 -32.72
CA ARG A 827 3.32 -9.61 -32.95
C ARG A 827 4.23 -8.47 -32.52
N GLY A 828 4.11 -7.32 -33.17
CA GLY A 828 4.66 -6.05 -32.70
C GLY A 828 3.63 -5.24 -31.91
N LEU A 829 4.05 -4.63 -30.80
CA LEU A 829 3.29 -3.63 -30.05
C LEU A 829 4.14 -2.35 -29.98
N SER A 830 3.59 -1.21 -30.40
CA SER A 830 4.29 0.07 -30.38
C SER A 830 3.43 1.13 -29.70
N TYR A 831 4.04 1.94 -28.83
CA TYR A 831 3.39 2.93 -27.98
C TYR A 831 4.06 4.30 -28.13
N GLY A 832 3.31 5.39 -27.93
CA GLY A 832 3.82 6.77 -28.03
C GLY A 832 4.02 7.24 -29.48
N ILE A 833 3.11 6.87 -30.38
CA ILE A 833 3.30 7.02 -31.83
C ILE A 833 2.70 8.33 -32.35
N GLY A 834 3.45 9.44 -32.27
CA GLY A 834 2.90 10.76 -32.60
C GLY A 834 2.33 10.94 -34.02
N ARG A 835 2.99 10.46 -35.08
CA ARG A 835 2.51 10.62 -36.49
C ARG A 835 2.85 9.48 -37.45
N ARG A 836 4.03 8.89 -37.33
CA ARG A 836 4.52 7.79 -38.17
C ARG A 836 5.34 6.85 -37.31
N ASP A 837 5.20 5.54 -37.49
CA ASP A 837 6.01 4.54 -36.79
C ASP A 837 6.91 3.78 -37.75
N PRO A 838 8.09 4.31 -38.12
CA PRO A 838 9.01 3.61 -39.01
C PRO A 838 9.47 2.26 -38.43
N TRP A 839 9.43 2.10 -37.09
CA TRP A 839 9.63 0.82 -36.41
C TRP A 839 8.61 -0.23 -36.85
N SER A 840 7.31 0.06 -36.72
CA SER A 840 6.26 -0.89 -37.12
C SER A 840 6.20 -1.10 -38.63
N GLU A 841 6.43 -0.06 -39.44
CA GLU A 841 6.52 -0.21 -40.91
C GLU A 841 7.64 -1.19 -41.28
N ARG A 842 8.85 -1.03 -40.72
CA ARG A 842 9.97 -1.94 -40.99
C ARG A 842 9.74 -3.34 -40.44
N LEU A 843 9.09 -3.47 -39.28
CA LEU A 843 8.76 -4.75 -38.67
C LEU A 843 7.76 -5.55 -39.53
N ALA A 844 6.76 -4.85 -40.07
CA ALA A 844 5.80 -5.40 -41.02
C ALA A 844 6.48 -5.78 -42.35
N ASN A 845 7.23 -4.86 -42.95
CA ASN A 845 7.69 -5.00 -44.34
C ASN A 845 8.94 -5.89 -44.49
N LEU A 846 9.81 -5.98 -43.47
CA LEU A 846 11.02 -6.81 -43.54
C LEU A 846 10.85 -8.22 -42.95
N PHE A 847 9.89 -8.39 -42.02
CA PHE A 847 9.75 -9.63 -41.24
C PHE A 847 8.33 -10.22 -41.25
N GLY A 848 7.38 -9.59 -41.95
CA GLY A 848 5.99 -10.05 -42.03
C GLY A 848 5.26 -10.05 -40.68
N VAL A 849 5.74 -9.30 -39.68
CA VAL A 849 5.21 -9.30 -38.32
C VAL A 849 4.05 -8.30 -38.21
N PRO A 850 2.82 -8.73 -37.90
CA PRO A 850 1.68 -7.81 -37.76
C PRO A 850 1.82 -6.95 -36.50
N THR A 851 1.55 -5.66 -36.63
CA THR A 851 1.79 -4.66 -35.59
C THR A 851 0.50 -4.06 -35.03
N ARG A 852 0.51 -3.75 -33.73
CA ARG A 852 -0.51 -2.92 -33.06
C ARG A 852 0.10 -1.59 -32.63
N LEU A 853 -0.52 -0.52 -33.07
CA LEU A 853 -0.11 0.86 -32.87
C LEU A 853 -1.00 1.47 -31.79
N TYR A 854 -0.41 1.99 -30.73
CA TYR A 854 -1.10 2.61 -29.61
C TYR A 854 -0.61 4.06 -29.43
N ASP A 855 -1.51 5.00 -29.61
CA ASP A 855 -1.27 6.42 -29.36
C ASP A 855 -2.54 7.08 -28.83
N CYS A 856 -2.39 8.12 -28.02
CA CYS A 856 -3.50 8.88 -27.47
C CYS A 856 -3.34 10.40 -27.58
N LEU A 857 -2.31 10.88 -28.28
CA LEU A 857 -2.14 12.31 -28.55
C LEU A 857 -3.28 12.85 -29.43
N ASN A 858 -3.59 14.13 -29.24
CA ASN A 858 -4.88 14.72 -29.59
C ASN A 858 -5.10 14.78 -31.12
N PRO A 859 -6.20 14.23 -31.68
CA PRO A 859 -6.43 14.18 -33.13
C PRO A 859 -6.60 15.54 -33.82
N GLU A 860 -6.76 16.64 -33.09
CA GLU A 860 -6.99 17.97 -33.68
C GLU A 860 -5.70 18.65 -34.18
N GLU A 861 -4.51 18.18 -33.77
CA GLU A 861 -3.22 18.86 -34.04
C GLU A 861 -2.26 18.08 -34.98
N GLY A 862 -2.72 17.00 -35.61
CA GLY A 862 -1.92 16.31 -36.62
C GLY A 862 -2.71 15.26 -37.41
N PRO A 863 -2.30 14.96 -38.66
CA PRO A 863 -2.88 13.86 -39.41
C PRO A 863 -2.59 12.55 -38.67
N SER A 864 -3.63 11.93 -38.13
CA SER A 864 -3.53 10.65 -37.43
C SER A 864 -3.14 9.54 -38.42
N LEU A 865 -2.49 8.48 -37.92
CA LEU A 865 -2.35 7.19 -38.62
C LEU A 865 -3.71 6.58 -39.07
N LEU A 866 -4.82 7.15 -38.58
CA LEU A 866 -6.20 6.81 -38.94
C LEU A 866 -6.76 7.69 -40.07
N ASP A 867 -6.28 8.92 -40.25
CA ASP A 867 -6.84 9.89 -41.23
C ASP A 867 -6.23 9.70 -42.63
N HIS A 868 -5.01 9.15 -42.68
CA HIS A 868 -4.34 8.68 -43.88
C HIS A 868 -3.92 7.23 -43.68
N PRO A 869 -4.84 6.25 -43.81
CA PRO A 869 -4.49 4.85 -43.69
C PRO A 869 -3.42 4.51 -44.72
N ALA A 870 -2.23 4.17 -44.23
CA ALA A 870 -1.22 3.53 -45.04
C ALA A 870 -1.85 2.27 -45.69
N MET A 871 -1.53 2.00 -46.95
CA MET A 871 -2.12 0.84 -47.64
C MET A 871 -1.84 -0.42 -46.83
N ASN A 872 -2.91 -1.06 -46.35
CA ASN A 872 -2.86 -2.02 -45.26
C ASN A 872 -2.94 -3.45 -45.81
N GLY A 873 -1.80 -4.14 -45.91
CA GLY A 873 -1.75 -5.53 -46.36
C GLY A 873 -2.11 -5.75 -47.83
N THR A 874 -1.92 -4.74 -48.71
CA THR A 874 -2.35 -4.79 -50.12
C THR A 874 -1.30 -5.36 -51.08
N GLY A 875 -0.26 -6.03 -50.56
CA GLY A 875 0.89 -6.51 -51.33
C GLY A 875 2.15 -5.65 -51.14
N GLY A 876 3.17 -5.91 -51.95
CA GLY A 876 4.51 -5.34 -51.77
C GLY A 876 4.55 -3.81 -51.78
N CYS A 877 5.28 -3.25 -50.82
CA CYS A 877 5.53 -1.83 -50.66
C CYS A 877 6.41 -1.30 -51.81
N ALA A 878 5.79 -0.86 -52.90
CA ALA A 878 6.49 -0.11 -53.94
C ALA A 878 7.22 1.10 -53.33
N LEU A 879 8.42 1.42 -53.83
CA LEU A 879 9.40 2.41 -53.33
C LEU A 879 8.92 3.89 -53.26
N THR A 880 7.61 4.13 -53.26
CA THR A 880 7.01 5.43 -52.97
C THR A 880 7.38 5.88 -51.56
N ARG A 881 7.65 7.18 -51.37
CA ARG A 881 8.04 7.77 -50.07
C ARG A 881 6.88 7.85 -49.04
N LYS A 882 5.78 7.14 -49.24
CA LYS A 882 4.59 7.17 -48.38
C LYS A 882 4.66 6.02 -47.34
N PRO A 883 4.14 6.21 -46.11
CA PRO A 883 3.95 5.12 -45.16
C PRO A 883 3.18 3.95 -45.79
N CYS A 884 3.65 2.72 -45.59
CA CYS A 884 3.05 1.50 -46.14
C CYS A 884 3.35 0.28 -45.26
N TYR A 885 2.41 -0.67 -45.21
CA TYR A 885 2.51 -1.89 -44.41
C TYR A 885 2.15 -3.10 -45.26
N GLU A 886 3.12 -3.98 -45.54
CA GLU A 886 2.93 -5.19 -46.35
C GLU A 886 2.08 -6.25 -45.64
N VAL A 887 2.05 -6.24 -44.30
CA VAL A 887 1.15 -7.05 -43.48
C VAL A 887 0.18 -6.19 -42.67
N PRO A 888 -1.03 -6.69 -42.35
CA PRO A 888 -2.05 -5.89 -41.68
C PRO A 888 -1.62 -5.34 -40.31
N TYR A 889 -1.77 -4.02 -40.12
CA TYR A 889 -1.65 -3.36 -38.82
C TYR A 889 -3.02 -3.04 -38.21
N GLN A 890 -3.05 -2.82 -36.88
CA GLN A 890 -4.20 -2.33 -36.13
C GLN A 890 -3.79 -1.08 -35.36
N ALA A 891 -4.59 -0.03 -35.36
CA ALA A 891 -4.31 1.20 -34.61
C ALA A 891 -5.40 1.47 -33.55
N TYR A 892 -4.99 1.91 -32.37
CA TYR A 892 -5.83 2.10 -31.20
C TYR A 892 -5.59 3.47 -30.56
N ARG A 893 -6.68 4.19 -30.23
CA ARG A 893 -6.63 5.46 -29.49
C ARG A 893 -6.58 5.22 -27.98
N ILE A 894 -5.46 4.67 -27.51
CA ILE A 894 -5.27 4.18 -26.15
C ILE A 894 -3.85 4.53 -25.69
N CYS A 895 -3.72 5.21 -24.55
CA CYS A 895 -2.42 5.49 -23.95
C CYS A 895 -1.81 4.23 -23.33
N LEU A 896 -0.49 4.15 -23.28
CA LEU A 896 0.17 3.26 -22.35
C LEU A 896 0.06 3.83 -20.93
N GLY A 897 -0.31 3.01 -19.95
CA GLY A 897 -0.39 3.42 -18.55
C GLY A 897 0.23 2.40 -17.58
N PRO A 898 0.37 2.75 -16.29
CA PRO A 898 0.71 1.78 -15.24
C PRO A 898 -0.44 0.79 -15.00
N VAL A 899 -1.68 1.28 -15.01
CA VAL A 899 -2.94 0.57 -14.78
C VAL A 899 -3.88 0.81 -15.95
N ASP A 900 -4.85 -0.09 -16.10
CA ASP A 900 -5.96 0.09 -17.04
C ASP A 900 -6.93 1.11 -16.41
N ALA A 901 -7.12 2.26 -17.06
CA ALA A 901 -7.81 3.42 -16.48
C ALA A 901 -8.47 4.31 -17.55
N SER A 902 -9.27 5.28 -17.11
CA SER A 902 -9.78 6.35 -17.98
C SER A 902 -9.57 7.70 -17.31
N ILE A 903 -8.72 8.54 -17.91
CA ILE A 903 -8.42 9.89 -17.42
C ILE A 903 -9.08 10.90 -18.39
N GLY A 904 -10.19 11.47 -17.95
CA GLY A 904 -11.03 12.30 -18.81
C GLY A 904 -11.60 11.50 -19.97
N LYS A 905 -11.23 11.86 -21.21
CA LYS A 905 -11.60 11.12 -22.44
C LYS A 905 -10.55 10.09 -22.87
N MET A 906 -9.39 10.03 -22.23
CA MET A 906 -8.29 9.14 -22.61
C MET A 906 -8.43 7.79 -21.92
N ARG A 907 -8.55 6.72 -22.71
CA ARG A 907 -8.41 5.34 -22.22
C ARG A 907 -6.92 5.01 -22.10
N MET A 908 -6.51 4.48 -20.96
CA MET A 908 -5.15 3.99 -20.73
C MET A 908 -5.21 2.49 -20.50
N GLU A 909 -4.26 1.76 -21.07
CA GLU A 909 -4.09 0.31 -20.87
C GLU A 909 -2.64 0.00 -20.55
N SER A 910 -2.43 -1.02 -19.72
CA SER A 910 -1.12 -1.44 -19.25
C SER A 910 -0.41 -2.34 -20.27
N LEU A 911 0.93 -2.34 -20.24
CA LEU A 911 1.71 -3.30 -21.04
C LEU A 911 1.39 -4.74 -20.64
N LEU A 912 1.16 -4.99 -19.34
CA LEU A 912 0.86 -6.31 -18.79
C LEU A 912 -0.48 -6.85 -19.34
N PHE A 913 -1.51 -6.00 -19.47
CA PHE A 913 -2.76 -6.36 -20.14
C PHE A 913 -2.50 -6.86 -21.57
N HIS A 914 -1.71 -6.11 -22.35
CA HIS A 914 -1.36 -6.48 -23.72
C HIS A 914 -0.45 -7.71 -23.88
N LEU A 915 0.25 -8.08 -22.81
CA LEU A 915 1.09 -9.28 -22.72
C LEU A 915 0.36 -10.49 -22.13
N ARG A 916 -0.80 -10.35 -21.49
CA ARG A 916 -1.45 -11.41 -20.70
C ARG A 916 -1.60 -12.74 -21.46
N GLU A 917 -2.08 -12.70 -22.70
CA GLU A 917 -2.31 -13.86 -23.58
C GLU A 917 -1.11 -14.23 -24.48
N ARG A 918 0.06 -13.64 -24.27
CA ARG A 918 1.25 -13.88 -25.11
C ARG A 918 2.05 -15.08 -24.61
N GLY A 919 2.55 -15.87 -25.57
CA GLY A 919 3.54 -16.91 -25.28
C GLY A 919 4.92 -16.33 -24.99
N ARG A 920 5.84 -17.15 -24.47
CA ARG A 920 7.24 -16.74 -24.25
C ARG A 920 7.88 -16.24 -25.55
N SER A 921 8.61 -15.13 -25.46
CA SER A 921 9.34 -14.46 -26.55
C SER A 921 8.54 -14.34 -27.86
N SER A 922 7.24 -14.03 -27.77
CA SER A 922 6.30 -13.91 -28.89
C SER A 922 5.96 -12.46 -29.28
N THR A 923 6.48 -11.48 -28.54
CA THR A 923 6.09 -10.06 -28.71
C THR A 923 7.30 -9.16 -28.88
N HIS A 924 7.37 -8.40 -29.98
CA HIS A 924 8.27 -7.25 -30.09
C HIS A 924 7.58 -6.03 -29.50
N VAL A 925 8.28 -5.25 -28.66
CA VAL A 925 7.72 -4.08 -27.99
C VAL A 925 8.56 -2.84 -28.28
N LYS A 926 7.92 -1.72 -28.65
CA LYS A 926 8.51 -0.38 -28.68
C LYS A 926 7.76 0.55 -27.73
N VAL A 927 8.46 1.23 -26.84
CA VAL A 927 7.89 2.24 -25.94
C VAL A 927 8.72 3.53 -25.99
N ASP A 928 8.08 4.64 -26.32
CA ASP A 928 8.58 5.97 -26.03
C ASP A 928 8.21 6.29 -24.57
N VAL A 929 9.20 6.60 -23.72
CA VAL A 929 9.02 6.69 -22.26
C VAL A 929 9.24 8.13 -21.79
N GLU A 930 8.14 8.86 -21.60
CA GLU A 930 8.15 10.32 -21.40
C GLU A 930 7.20 10.83 -20.29
N GLY A 931 6.84 9.95 -19.36
CA GLY A 931 6.15 10.31 -18.12
C GLY A 931 5.67 9.08 -17.38
N GLY A 932 4.36 8.81 -17.45
CA GLY A 932 3.73 7.66 -16.80
C GLY A 932 4.27 6.29 -17.27
N GLU A 933 4.85 6.20 -18.46
CA GLU A 933 5.41 4.95 -19.00
C GLU A 933 6.64 4.47 -18.20
N TRP A 934 7.30 5.35 -17.43
CA TRP A 934 8.33 4.95 -16.48
C TRP A 934 7.78 3.99 -15.42
N GLN A 935 6.53 4.17 -14.98
CA GLN A 935 5.84 3.26 -14.07
C GLN A 935 5.43 1.95 -14.78
N THR A 936 5.15 2.00 -16.09
CA THR A 936 4.91 0.80 -16.90
C THR A 936 6.18 -0.05 -17.02
N LEU A 937 7.35 0.57 -17.19
CA LEU A 937 8.64 -0.13 -17.12
C LEU A 937 8.91 -0.73 -15.73
N GLU A 938 8.61 0.00 -14.64
CA GLU A 938 8.74 -0.49 -13.27
C GLU A 938 7.87 -1.74 -13.03
N ARG A 939 6.63 -1.74 -13.52
CA ARG A 939 5.72 -2.90 -13.47
C ARG A 939 6.19 -4.07 -14.32
N LEU A 940 6.76 -3.81 -15.51
CA LEU A 940 7.39 -4.84 -16.32
C LEU A 940 8.58 -5.47 -15.58
N LEU A 941 9.43 -4.66 -14.94
CA LEU A 941 10.58 -5.13 -14.15
C LEU A 941 10.16 -6.01 -12.94
N ALA A 942 9.00 -5.76 -12.36
CA ALA A 942 8.44 -6.58 -11.28
C ALA A 942 7.89 -7.95 -11.76
N SER A 943 7.49 -8.10 -13.02
CA SER A 943 6.92 -9.34 -13.56
C SER A 943 7.90 -10.12 -14.45
N ARG A 944 8.47 -11.20 -13.91
CA ARG A 944 9.35 -12.12 -14.67
C ARG A 944 8.61 -12.86 -15.78
N ASP A 945 7.34 -13.18 -15.57
CA ASP A 945 6.53 -13.86 -16.58
C ASP A 945 6.17 -12.96 -17.76
N ASP A 946 5.86 -11.67 -17.52
CA ASP A 946 5.59 -10.74 -18.62
C ASP A 946 6.87 -10.35 -19.37
N GLN A 947 7.99 -10.20 -18.65
CA GLN A 947 9.33 -10.11 -19.24
C GLN A 947 9.59 -11.25 -20.22
N ALA A 948 9.35 -12.50 -19.80
CA ALA A 948 9.59 -13.69 -20.60
C ALA A 948 8.74 -13.77 -21.89
N LYS A 949 7.66 -12.98 -22.02
CA LYS A 949 6.82 -12.90 -23.23
C LYS A 949 7.37 -11.95 -24.29
N ILE A 950 8.24 -11.03 -23.90
CA ILE A 950 8.90 -10.07 -24.79
C ILE A 950 10.09 -10.73 -25.49
N ARG A 951 10.22 -10.48 -26.79
CA ARG A 951 11.27 -11.00 -27.69
C ARG A 951 12.37 -9.97 -27.90
N THR A 952 11.97 -8.76 -28.25
CA THR A 952 12.83 -7.56 -28.29
C THR A 952 12.07 -6.40 -27.65
N LEU A 953 12.81 -5.51 -27.02
CA LEU A 953 12.29 -4.30 -26.37
C LEU A 953 13.08 -3.11 -26.92
N SER A 954 12.42 -2.15 -27.56
CA SER A 954 13.02 -0.87 -27.97
C SER A 954 12.46 0.22 -27.07
N VAL A 955 13.33 0.97 -26.40
CA VAL A 955 12.93 2.01 -25.45
C VAL A 955 13.62 3.32 -25.81
N LYS A 956 12.82 4.35 -26.02
CA LYS A 956 13.28 5.72 -26.19
C LYS A 956 13.06 6.47 -24.88
N PHE A 957 14.15 6.65 -24.14
CA PHE A 957 14.12 7.26 -22.81
C PHE A 957 14.10 8.78 -22.91
N HIS A 958 13.11 9.43 -22.29
CA HIS A 958 13.08 10.87 -22.07
C HIS A 958 13.36 11.13 -20.58
N MET A 959 14.53 11.68 -20.29
CA MET A 959 15.04 11.81 -18.91
C MET A 959 14.43 13.02 -18.18
N GLY A 960 14.17 12.85 -16.88
CA GLY A 960 13.68 13.91 -15.99
C GLY A 960 12.23 14.35 -16.22
N PHE A 961 11.45 13.62 -17.02
CA PHE A 961 10.00 13.82 -17.11
C PHE A 961 9.29 13.15 -15.92
N THR A 962 8.33 13.85 -15.33
CA THR A 962 7.37 13.34 -14.34
C THR A 962 6.10 12.79 -15.00
N GLU A 963 5.24 12.18 -14.19
CA GLU A 963 4.01 11.50 -14.62
C GLU A 963 3.01 12.42 -15.36
N ASP A 964 3.05 13.72 -15.08
CA ASP A 964 2.28 14.78 -15.73
C ASP A 964 2.91 15.31 -17.03
N GLY A 965 4.01 14.70 -17.50
CA GLY A 965 4.77 15.14 -18.66
C GLY A 965 5.60 16.42 -18.41
N THR A 966 5.67 16.95 -17.19
CA THR A 966 6.53 18.10 -16.89
C THR A 966 7.98 17.67 -16.69
N GLN A 967 8.94 18.46 -17.19
CA GLN A 967 10.36 18.17 -16.96
C GLN A 967 10.79 18.77 -15.62
N GLN A 968 10.91 17.93 -14.59
CA GLN A 968 11.27 18.35 -13.24
C GLN A 968 12.74 18.03 -12.92
N PHE A 969 13.37 18.96 -12.20
CA PHE A 969 14.75 18.79 -11.76
C PHE A 969 14.85 18.14 -10.37
N ASP A 970 14.45 16.86 -10.28
CA ASP A 970 14.66 16.04 -9.09
C ASP A 970 15.75 14.98 -9.31
N ARG A 971 16.75 14.98 -8.43
CA ARG A 971 17.80 13.96 -8.40
C ARG A 971 17.22 12.57 -8.14
N ARG A 972 16.24 12.41 -7.25
CA ARG A 972 15.72 11.08 -6.86
C ARG A 972 14.96 10.43 -8.01
N LEU A 973 14.10 11.17 -8.70
CA LEU A 973 13.46 10.75 -9.95
C LEU A 973 14.48 10.25 -10.97
N VAL A 974 15.51 11.06 -11.25
CA VAL A 974 16.57 10.73 -12.21
C VAL A 974 17.39 9.50 -11.78
N GLU A 975 17.72 9.38 -10.50
CA GLU A 975 18.44 8.24 -9.93
C GLU A 975 17.61 6.94 -10.04
N LYS A 976 16.29 7.01 -9.85
CA LYS A 976 15.35 5.92 -10.13
C LYS A 976 15.30 5.56 -11.62
N GLN A 977 15.23 6.54 -12.51
CA GLN A 977 15.21 6.33 -13.97
C GLN A 977 16.45 5.58 -14.47
N VAL A 978 17.65 5.97 -14.01
CA VAL A 978 18.90 5.26 -14.33
C VAL A 978 18.93 3.85 -13.71
N SER A 979 18.45 3.68 -12.48
CA SER A 979 18.37 2.36 -11.83
C SER A 979 17.44 1.40 -12.58
N MET A 980 16.35 1.89 -13.18
CA MET A 980 15.47 1.06 -14.02
C MET A 980 16.15 0.61 -15.31
N MET A 981 16.97 1.47 -15.96
CA MET A 981 17.77 1.07 -17.12
C MET A 981 18.76 -0.05 -16.78
N GLU A 982 19.45 0.06 -15.65
CA GLU A 982 20.37 -0.98 -15.15
C GLU A 982 19.62 -2.29 -14.87
N SER A 983 18.42 -2.19 -14.31
CA SER A 983 17.55 -3.32 -13.95
C SER A 983 16.96 -4.06 -15.16
N LEU A 984 16.89 -3.42 -16.34
CA LEU A 984 16.49 -4.10 -17.58
C LEU A 984 17.55 -5.12 -18.04
N ARG A 985 18.85 -4.85 -17.82
CA ARG A 985 19.96 -5.63 -18.41
C ARG A 985 19.92 -7.14 -18.17
N PRO A 986 19.66 -7.66 -16.95
CA PRO A 986 19.71 -9.10 -16.68
C PRO A 986 18.73 -9.90 -17.55
N THR A 987 17.63 -9.27 -17.98
CA THR A 987 16.60 -9.85 -18.84
C THR A 987 16.79 -9.44 -20.31
N PHE A 988 17.15 -8.19 -20.55
CA PHE A 988 17.16 -7.56 -21.87
C PHE A 988 18.57 -7.03 -22.17
N ARG A 989 19.30 -7.70 -23.06
CA ARG A 989 20.66 -7.31 -23.43
C ARG A 989 20.63 -6.20 -24.48
N PRO A 990 21.33 -5.05 -24.29
CA PRO A 990 21.35 -3.99 -25.28
C PRO A 990 22.01 -4.46 -26.58
N THR A 991 21.37 -4.16 -27.70
CA THR A 991 21.81 -4.50 -29.07
C THR A 991 22.39 -3.28 -29.78
N GLY A 992 21.91 -2.08 -29.46
CA GLY A 992 22.43 -0.82 -29.98
C GLY A 992 21.70 0.40 -29.42
N SER A 993 22.28 1.61 -29.61
CA SER A 993 21.69 2.87 -29.16
C SER A 993 21.94 4.04 -30.11
N THR A 994 21.16 5.13 -29.97
CA THR A 994 21.37 6.40 -30.68
C THR A 994 22.39 7.33 -30.05
N LEU A 995 23.07 6.93 -28.97
CA LEU A 995 23.99 7.80 -28.22
C LEU A 995 25.08 8.39 -29.13
N GLU A 996 25.66 7.59 -30.03
CA GLU A 996 26.67 8.05 -30.99
C GLU A 996 26.08 8.98 -32.08
N TYR A 997 24.85 8.74 -32.53
CA TYR A 997 24.18 9.61 -33.51
C TYR A 997 23.91 11.00 -32.92
N PHE A 998 23.32 11.06 -31.71
CA PHE A 998 23.15 12.32 -30.99
C PHE A 998 24.50 13.01 -30.68
N ARG A 999 25.58 12.24 -30.50
CA ARG A 999 26.94 12.77 -30.33
C ARG A 999 27.50 13.41 -31.60
N GLN A 1000 27.14 12.95 -32.80
CA GLN A 1000 27.59 13.54 -34.07
C GLN A 1000 26.97 14.92 -34.32
N GLY A 1001 25.68 15.09 -34.00
CA GLY A 1001 25.02 16.40 -34.00
C GLY A 1001 25.46 17.33 -32.87
N TRP A 1002 26.16 16.82 -31.85
CA TRP A 1002 26.57 17.58 -30.69
C TRP A 1002 27.96 18.22 -30.86
N SER A 1003 27.96 19.49 -31.27
CA SER A 1003 29.12 20.38 -31.15
C SER A 1003 28.93 21.35 -29.97
N PRO A 1004 29.50 21.07 -28.78
CA PRO A 1004 29.43 21.98 -27.65
C PRO A 1004 30.11 23.33 -27.95
N GLU A 1005 31.14 23.34 -28.80
CA GLU A 1005 31.85 24.56 -29.20
C GLU A 1005 30.99 25.45 -30.12
N GLY A 1006 30.19 24.86 -31.01
CA GLY A 1006 29.25 25.58 -31.89
C GLY A 1006 27.96 26.01 -31.18
N ASN A 1007 27.39 25.11 -30.36
CA ASN A 1007 26.13 25.35 -29.66
C ASN A 1007 26.31 26.14 -28.35
N CYS A 1008 27.54 26.21 -27.81
CA CYS A 1008 27.83 26.87 -26.54
C CYS A 1008 29.21 27.58 -26.49
N PRO A 1009 29.42 28.61 -27.33
CA PRO A 1009 30.74 29.21 -27.55
C PRO A 1009 31.40 29.89 -26.33
N GLN A 1010 30.70 30.06 -25.21
CA GLN A 1010 31.19 30.78 -24.01
C GLN A 1010 31.33 29.90 -22.73
N SER A 1011 31.23 28.56 -22.81
CA SER A 1011 31.25 27.67 -21.63
C SER A 1011 30.20 28.02 -20.56
N ASN A 1012 29.10 28.66 -20.96
CA ASN A 1012 28.07 29.21 -20.08
C ASN A 1012 26.73 28.47 -20.22
N CYS A 1013 26.74 27.21 -20.68
CA CYS A 1013 25.49 26.47 -20.86
C CYS A 1013 24.89 26.04 -19.53
N LYS A 1014 23.55 26.03 -19.51
CA LYS A 1014 22.77 25.31 -18.50
C LYS A 1014 23.19 23.84 -18.54
N GLU A 1015 23.58 23.33 -17.38
CA GLU A 1015 23.94 21.93 -17.16
C GLU A 1015 22.69 21.03 -17.42
N PRO A 1016 22.77 20.02 -18.31
CA PRO A 1016 21.66 19.13 -18.62
C PRO A 1016 21.38 18.19 -17.45
N LEU A 1017 20.20 17.58 -17.43
CA LEU A 1017 19.76 16.62 -16.40
C LEU A 1017 20.88 15.63 -16.03
N LEU A 1018 21.37 14.87 -17.02
CA LEU A 1018 22.55 14.01 -16.94
C LEU A 1018 23.54 14.42 -18.02
N HIS A 1019 24.83 14.16 -17.78
CA HIS A 1019 25.85 14.20 -18.82
C HIS A 1019 27.00 13.26 -18.47
N THR A 1020 27.79 12.85 -19.45
CA THR A 1020 29.03 12.09 -19.22
C THR A 1020 30.11 12.97 -18.59
N ALA A 1021 31.21 12.37 -18.14
CA ALA A 1021 32.47 13.02 -17.76
C ALA A 1021 33.13 13.73 -18.95
N GLY A 1022 32.78 13.33 -20.18
CA GLY A 1022 33.11 14.07 -21.41
C GLY A 1022 32.21 15.27 -21.69
N GLY A 1023 31.21 15.52 -20.84
CA GLY A 1023 30.24 16.61 -20.97
C GLY A 1023 29.10 16.33 -21.95
N PHE A 1024 28.95 15.12 -22.49
CA PHE A 1024 27.88 14.81 -23.44
C PHE A 1024 26.53 14.68 -22.72
N GLY A 1025 25.58 15.57 -23.03
CA GLY A 1025 24.29 15.68 -22.34
C GLY A 1025 23.26 14.63 -22.75
N LEU A 1026 22.75 13.88 -21.76
CA LEU A 1026 21.75 12.83 -21.95
C LEU A 1026 20.37 13.39 -21.56
N HIS A 1027 19.54 13.64 -22.57
CA HIS A 1027 18.18 14.15 -22.40
C HIS A 1027 17.17 13.20 -23.04
N GLN A 1028 17.46 12.73 -24.25
CA GLN A 1028 16.66 11.78 -25.00
C GLN A 1028 17.59 10.83 -25.78
N PHE A 1029 17.34 9.52 -25.72
CA PHE A 1029 18.02 8.52 -26.56
C PHE A 1029 17.24 7.21 -26.63
N THR A 1030 17.45 6.44 -27.70
CA THR A 1030 16.84 5.13 -27.93
C THR A 1030 17.87 4.04 -27.61
N VAL A 1031 17.43 3.01 -26.87
CA VAL A 1031 18.18 1.78 -26.64
C VAL A 1031 17.33 0.60 -27.12
N ASN A 1032 17.93 -0.23 -27.95
CA ASN A 1032 17.32 -1.45 -28.46
C ASN A 1032 17.83 -2.63 -27.64
N TYR A 1033 16.96 -3.55 -27.26
CA TYR A 1033 17.32 -4.72 -26.46
C TYR A 1033 16.73 -6.03 -27.03
N VAL A 1034 17.43 -7.14 -26.79
CA VAL A 1034 16.97 -8.51 -27.06
C VAL A 1034 16.83 -9.31 -25.77
N HIS A 1035 15.81 -10.17 -25.66
CA HIS A 1035 15.62 -11.01 -24.48
C HIS A 1035 16.77 -12.03 -24.32
N SER A 1036 17.28 -12.20 -23.10
CA SER A 1036 18.49 -13.01 -22.81
C SER A 1036 18.30 -14.50 -23.11
N ASP A 1037 17.10 -15.07 -22.99
CA ASP A 1037 16.78 -16.43 -23.48
C ASP A 1037 17.11 -16.67 -24.97
N ILE A 1038 17.08 -15.63 -25.81
CA ILE A 1038 17.39 -15.72 -27.25
C ILE A 1038 18.91 -15.64 -27.49
N VAL A 1039 19.59 -14.80 -26.71
CA VAL A 1039 21.02 -14.51 -26.83
C VAL A 1039 21.69 -14.59 -25.45
N PRO A 1040 21.89 -15.81 -24.93
CA PRO A 1040 22.31 -16.03 -23.55
C PRO A 1040 23.69 -15.42 -23.25
N TYR A 1041 23.92 -15.09 -21.99
CA TYR A 1041 25.19 -14.57 -21.52
C TYR A 1041 26.31 -15.58 -21.75
N LYS A 1042 27.39 -15.14 -22.40
CA LYS A 1042 28.66 -15.88 -22.46
C LYS A 1042 29.24 -15.95 -21.03
N PRO A 1043 29.62 -17.13 -20.52
CA PRO A 1043 30.27 -17.25 -19.22
C PRO A 1043 31.49 -16.33 -19.12
N GLY A 1044 31.58 -15.54 -18.06
CA GLY A 1044 32.67 -14.57 -17.84
C GLY A 1044 32.47 -13.18 -18.46
N SER A 1045 31.32 -12.88 -19.08
CA SER A 1045 31.00 -11.47 -19.39
C SER A 1045 30.89 -10.65 -18.09
N ALA A 1046 31.36 -9.41 -18.09
CA ALA A 1046 31.33 -8.52 -16.92
C ALA A 1046 29.92 -8.23 -16.35
N TRP A 1047 28.87 -8.59 -17.10
CA TRP A 1047 27.46 -8.39 -16.78
C TRP A 1047 26.69 -9.70 -16.55
N ALA A 1048 27.39 -10.84 -16.47
CA ALA A 1048 26.76 -12.11 -16.14
C ALA A 1048 26.20 -12.05 -14.69
N PRO A 1049 24.91 -12.39 -14.45
CA PRO A 1049 24.31 -12.28 -13.12
C PRO A 1049 25.03 -13.17 -12.10
N LEU A 1050 25.63 -12.54 -11.09
CA LEU A 1050 26.33 -13.17 -9.97
C LEU A 1050 25.35 -13.98 -9.11
N GLY A 1051 25.11 -15.23 -9.49
CA GLY A 1051 24.26 -16.17 -8.72
C GLY A 1051 23.72 -17.37 -9.50
N GLN A 1052 23.59 -17.28 -10.83
CA GLN A 1052 23.12 -18.43 -11.63
C GLN A 1052 24.27 -19.36 -12.02
N VAL A 1053 24.68 -20.23 -11.08
CA VAL A 1053 25.43 -21.43 -11.42
C VAL A 1053 24.50 -22.37 -12.20
N PRO A 1054 24.81 -22.76 -13.45
CA PRO A 1054 23.97 -23.71 -14.18
C PRO A 1054 23.91 -25.02 -13.42
N SER A 1055 22.71 -25.49 -13.06
CA SER A 1055 22.57 -26.79 -12.42
C SER A 1055 23.11 -27.85 -13.39
N LYS A 1056 24.18 -28.55 -12.97
CA LYS A 1056 24.77 -29.63 -13.76
C LYS A 1056 23.71 -30.73 -13.93
N ARG A 1057 23.01 -30.73 -15.06
CA ARG A 1057 22.23 -31.88 -15.51
C ARG A 1057 23.17 -33.08 -15.55
N ARG A 1058 23.03 -34.00 -14.59
CA ARG A 1058 23.75 -35.27 -14.62
C ARG A 1058 23.38 -35.98 -15.92
N ALA A 1059 24.38 -36.41 -16.69
CA ALA A 1059 24.14 -37.30 -17.81
C ALA A 1059 23.46 -38.59 -17.28
N PRO A 1060 22.48 -39.16 -18.00
CA PRO A 1060 21.89 -40.43 -17.61
C PRO A 1060 22.95 -41.54 -17.68
N PRO A 1061 22.90 -42.55 -16.79
CA PRO A 1061 23.81 -43.68 -16.86
C PRO A 1061 23.59 -44.48 -18.15
N PRO A 1062 24.64 -45.08 -18.73
CA PRO A 1062 24.50 -45.90 -19.93
C PRO A 1062 23.63 -47.15 -19.65
N PRO A 1063 22.81 -47.59 -20.62
CA PRO A 1063 21.95 -48.76 -20.41
C PRO A 1063 22.79 -50.03 -20.24
N ARG A 1064 22.50 -50.80 -19.19
CA ARG A 1064 23.04 -52.15 -19.03
C ARG A 1064 22.57 -53.03 -20.19
N ARG A 1065 23.50 -53.71 -20.85
CA ARG A 1065 23.19 -54.83 -21.75
C ARG A 1065 22.45 -55.91 -20.96
N GLN A 1066 21.41 -56.46 -21.56
CA GLN A 1066 20.93 -57.81 -21.27
C GLN A 1066 20.94 -58.61 -22.57
N ASP A 1067 21.40 -59.85 -22.47
CA ASP A 1067 21.79 -60.64 -23.63
C ASP A 1067 20.61 -61.25 -24.37
N THR A 1068 20.86 -61.47 -25.66
CA THR A 1068 19.96 -62.12 -26.61
C THR A 1068 19.72 -63.59 -26.28
N GLN A 1069 18.46 -64.04 -26.32
CA GLN A 1069 18.09 -65.37 -26.79
C GLN A 1069 16.70 -65.32 -27.44
N GLY A 1070 16.63 -65.67 -28.72
CA GLY A 1070 15.37 -65.96 -29.43
C GLY A 1070 15.14 -67.48 -29.55
N PRO A 1071 14.57 -67.97 -30.65
CA PRO A 1071 13.32 -67.50 -31.25
C PRO A 1071 12.41 -68.69 -31.64
N ARG A 1072 11.07 -68.57 -31.53
CA ARG A 1072 10.14 -69.48 -32.26
C ARG A 1072 8.86 -68.78 -32.76
N SER A 1073 8.77 -68.69 -34.09
CA SER A 1073 7.53 -68.66 -34.87
C SER A 1073 6.97 -70.10 -34.98
N PRO A 1074 5.87 -70.45 -35.71
CA PRO A 1074 4.98 -69.64 -36.56
C PRO A 1074 3.46 -69.99 -36.50
N ARG A 1075 2.66 -69.30 -37.35
CA ARG A 1075 1.45 -69.75 -38.13
C ARG A 1075 0.31 -68.70 -38.08
N ARG A 1076 -0.09 -68.15 -39.23
CA ARG A 1076 -1.25 -68.52 -40.08
C ARG A 1076 -2.59 -68.51 -39.30
N GLY A 1077 -3.64 -67.79 -39.70
CA GLY A 1077 -3.81 -66.88 -40.86
C GLY A 1077 -5.31 -66.63 -41.16
N GLN A 1078 -5.61 -66.21 -42.40
CA GLN A 1078 -6.96 -65.97 -42.98
C GLN A 1078 -7.73 -64.74 -42.44
N ARG A 1079 -8.75 -64.17 -43.11
CA ARG A 1079 -9.06 -63.74 -44.51
C ARG A 1079 -10.55 -63.32 -44.51
N TRP A 1080 -10.99 -62.59 -45.55
CA TRP A 1080 -12.38 -62.14 -45.84
C TRP A 1080 -12.80 -60.84 -45.09
N ARG A 1081 -13.13 -59.71 -45.76
CA ARG A 1081 -14.22 -59.38 -46.73
C ARG A 1081 -15.61 -59.34 -46.05
N ARG A 1082 -16.55 -58.41 -46.33
CA ARG A 1082 -16.65 -57.25 -47.25
C ARG A 1082 -17.93 -56.44 -46.90
N LEU A 1083 -18.02 -55.16 -47.33
CA LEU A 1083 -19.27 -54.35 -47.50
C LEU A 1083 -20.07 -54.03 -46.20
N GLY A 1084 -20.86 -52.95 -46.10
CA GLY A 1084 -20.99 -51.77 -46.96
C GLY A 1084 -22.20 -50.87 -46.60
N ARG A 1085 -21.96 -49.55 -46.53
CA ARG A 1085 -22.88 -48.36 -46.70
C ARG A 1085 -24.26 -48.26 -45.96
N PRO A 1086 -24.83 -47.02 -45.84
CA PRO A 1086 -25.74 -46.62 -44.75
C PRO A 1086 -27.23 -46.59 -45.14
N PRO A 1087 -28.14 -46.04 -44.30
CA PRO A 1087 -28.60 -44.66 -44.56
C PRO A 1087 -28.81 -43.78 -43.31
N ALA A 1088 -29.28 -42.54 -43.53
CA ALA A 1088 -29.59 -41.52 -42.53
C ALA A 1088 -31.10 -41.41 -42.22
N SER A 1089 -31.48 -40.73 -41.13
CA SER A 1089 -32.51 -39.64 -41.10
C SER A 1089 -33.01 -39.28 -39.69
N ALA A 1090 -33.44 -38.01 -39.51
CA ALA A 1090 -34.39 -37.47 -38.52
C ALA A 1090 -34.07 -37.66 -37.01
N GLY A 1091 -34.27 -36.72 -36.09
CA GLY A 1091 -35.26 -35.65 -35.92
C GLY A 1091 -35.65 -35.64 -34.43
N GLY A 1092 -35.93 -34.48 -33.80
CA GLY A 1092 -36.35 -34.44 -32.39
C GLY A 1092 -36.09 -33.11 -31.66
N GLU A 1093 -37.06 -32.19 -31.74
CA GLU A 1093 -37.22 -31.10 -30.76
C GLU A 1093 -37.90 -31.63 -29.49
N VAL A 1094 -37.52 -31.13 -28.30
CA VAL A 1094 -38.45 -30.93 -27.16
C VAL A 1094 -38.07 -29.67 -26.37
N SER A 1095 -39.10 -28.96 -25.90
CA SER A 1095 -39.10 -27.66 -25.22
C SER A 1095 -38.59 -27.65 -23.77
N ALA A 1096 -38.36 -26.45 -23.24
CA ALA A 1096 -37.97 -26.11 -21.87
C ALA A 1096 -39.14 -26.09 -20.85
N LYS A 1097 -38.78 -26.18 -19.54
CA LYS A 1097 -39.21 -25.37 -18.37
C LYS A 1097 -39.30 -26.16 -17.05
N THR A 1098 -38.48 -25.71 -16.09
CA THR A 1098 -38.85 -25.32 -14.71
C THR A 1098 -39.66 -26.27 -13.82
N VAL A 1099 -38.99 -26.79 -12.78
CA VAL A 1099 -39.28 -26.48 -11.36
C VAL A 1099 -37.98 -25.98 -10.73
#